data_AF-I0JTC8-F1
#
_entry.id   AF-I0JTC8-F1
#
_cell.length_a   1.000
_cell.length_b   1.000
_cell.length_c   1.000
_cell.angle_alpha   90.00
_cell.angle_beta   90.00
_cell.angle_gamma   90.00
#
_symmetry.space_group_name_H-M   'P 1'
#
loop_
_entity.id
_entity.type
_entity.pdbx_description
1 polymer ?
#
loop_
_entity_poly.entity_id
_entity_poly.type
_entity_poly.pdbx_seq_one_letter_code
_entity_poly.pdbx_strand_id
1 'polypeptide(L)'
;MIDLQQKEEEILAGLKDFQKSTVERVYDLLTNDYSRVLVADEVGLGKTMIARGTIAKIARYHQEVLKDPLFKVVYVCSNQSIARQNIHKLKIDEGIEPEGSSDTRLSMQHLKIFEDEYNEELKNKYIQLTPLTPSTSFTMTSGCGSAAERALIFAVLKRHDRFKELINQLDVLLMDTATKSWSWKKEEYLARVDQLNERSDGAYLEEMLDSIDSFLEKSHSLTTDIEEVCQRIKDDGERGIRVEGANLVIYQLRRMMAEISVDIMDPDLVIMDEFQRFPELVNAEGGSETALLANKFFNSPRASDGERVKILLLSATPYKLYSTLEEIAEAGEDEHYKEFLQVTRFLFEHHPEHKQHFESVWEDFSSSMRLYTHMDTAVLQAKKQEAEDSLYKGIARTERTTVDGASELIQSSLIPLDITKEDVLSFVFIDRVLQDLGLNEKVPVDYVKSTPYLMSFMEHYKLKQKITQYLQKSPGQVNKVNVPHLWMNESAIKHYKRLPDKNARLAKIKEIALPTNAEKLLWIPPSLPYYDFGGCYKGMDQFSKLLIFSAWEMVPRAVSTMVSYEAERLTVGELVKRTSKRKKREGMEYFSQRRFPQPRLSFSMRDNEPANMNHLTLLYPSVTLSRLFNPADVLSRRLSLSELKAEIEEKVQISLDGLNLPQIEQTSREDERWYYIAPLLFDKQEGVTREWFSNDALLSGLNEEKEEQGDKAALLKHLEALRSIYHDEDFPELGRPPADLKEVLVNMTLAAPGVCALRMLGHLDSNSLSHVVHLAKTIIDKMNTQEAISVVELEYGSTRNDVRVPYWKNALSYCVDGNMQSMLDEYAHMLAEEAGIKTIETEENIEQLIQLMAGALNTHTASYNVDTYKSFKDRVKGKHDRKHGMRIRTNYAVGFADQRNEETAHKRKKNVRLAFNSPFRPFVLTTTSVGQEGLDFHYYCRKIAHWNLPSNPVDLEQREGRINRYKCFAIRQNIAKRYGNLPFQTDIWKEMFNQANEEERDERTPELVPFWSLPENQDIKIERIVPVYPFSKDGVKYNRLMEIMQLYRLSLGQARQEELLEYLFEHQIEKENLEGLFMNLSPYFKEMKNREALINS
;
A
#
# COMPACT_ATOMS: atom_id res chain seq x y z
N MET A 1 26.65 21.77 -0.43
CA MET A 1 25.70 22.33 -1.42
C MET A 1 25.39 21.21 -2.40
N ILE A 2 24.11 20.95 -2.66
CA ILE A 2 23.67 19.85 -3.54
C ILE A 2 24.05 20.19 -4.98
N ASP A 3 24.65 19.24 -5.70
CA ASP A 3 24.86 19.35 -7.15
C ASP A 3 23.54 19.03 -7.88
N LEU A 4 22.76 20.07 -8.16
CA LEU A 4 21.43 19.91 -8.77
C LEU A 4 21.50 19.40 -10.22
N GLN A 5 22.58 19.67 -10.95
CA GLN A 5 22.74 19.17 -12.30
C GLN A 5 22.92 17.65 -12.28
N GLN A 6 23.84 17.15 -11.44
CA GLN A 6 24.04 15.71 -11.30
C GLN A 6 22.74 15.02 -10.82
N LYS A 7 22.03 15.61 -9.85
CA LYS A 7 20.79 15.05 -9.31
C LYS A 7 19.66 15.05 -10.34
N GLU A 8 19.53 16.09 -11.16
CA GLU A 8 18.57 16.12 -12.29
C GLU A 8 18.87 14.96 -13.25
N GLU A 9 20.12 14.82 -13.70
CA GLU A 9 20.53 13.75 -14.62
C GLU A 9 20.26 12.36 -14.03
N GLU A 10 20.58 12.15 -12.75
CA GLU A 10 20.35 10.88 -12.04
C GLU A 10 18.87 10.52 -11.87
N ILE A 11 18.01 11.51 -11.62
CA ILE A 11 16.56 11.33 -11.47
C ILE A 11 15.92 11.08 -12.83
N LEU A 12 16.24 11.91 -13.82
CA LEU A 12 15.73 11.75 -15.17
C LEU A 12 16.16 10.40 -15.74
N ALA A 13 17.41 9.95 -15.55
CA ALA A 13 17.86 8.64 -16.01
C ALA A 13 17.00 7.47 -15.47
N GLY A 14 16.42 7.61 -14.27
CA GLY A 14 15.53 6.61 -13.67
C GLY A 14 14.08 6.63 -14.18
N LEU A 15 13.68 7.66 -14.93
CA LEU A 15 12.34 7.77 -15.53
C LEU A 15 12.25 7.01 -16.86
N LYS A 16 11.05 6.49 -17.13
CA LYS A 16 10.70 5.96 -18.44
C LYS A 16 10.60 7.06 -19.48
N ASP A 17 10.85 6.75 -20.75
CA ASP A 17 10.82 7.72 -21.85
C ASP A 17 9.54 8.58 -21.90
N PHE A 18 8.36 7.99 -21.77
CA PHE A 18 7.11 8.74 -21.76
C PHE A 18 6.98 9.63 -20.52
N GLN A 19 7.53 9.20 -19.37
CA GLN A 19 7.57 10.02 -18.15
C GLN A 19 8.53 11.19 -18.34
N LYS A 20 9.68 10.99 -18.98
CA LYS A 20 10.63 12.04 -19.34
C LYS A 20 9.97 13.07 -20.25
N SER A 21 9.31 12.65 -21.34
CA SER A 21 8.58 13.57 -22.22
C SER A 21 7.50 14.36 -21.45
N THR A 22 6.80 13.74 -20.50
CA THR A 22 5.87 14.47 -19.63
C THR A 22 6.57 15.49 -18.74
N VAL A 23 7.70 15.14 -18.12
CA VAL A 23 8.48 16.08 -17.30
C VAL A 23 8.97 17.26 -18.13
N GLU A 24 9.54 17.01 -19.31
CA GLU A 24 10.01 18.07 -20.22
C GLU A 24 8.86 18.98 -20.65
N ARG A 25 7.69 18.41 -20.98
CA ARG A 25 6.51 19.20 -21.34
C ARG A 25 5.99 20.05 -20.19
N VAL A 26 5.92 19.50 -18.98
CA VAL A 26 5.49 20.25 -17.78
C VAL A 26 6.48 21.38 -17.49
N TYR A 27 7.78 21.11 -17.58
CA TYR A 27 8.82 22.11 -17.39
C TYR A 27 8.69 23.27 -18.38
N ASP A 28 8.62 22.96 -19.68
CA ASP A 28 8.44 23.94 -20.76
C ASP A 28 7.22 24.84 -20.53
N LEU A 29 6.06 24.23 -20.21
CA LEU A 29 4.84 24.97 -19.91
C LEU A 29 5.01 25.90 -18.71
N LEU A 30 5.58 25.41 -17.60
CA LEU A 30 5.71 26.19 -16.36
C LEU A 30 6.74 27.32 -16.46
N THR A 31 7.77 27.19 -17.29
CA THR A 31 8.80 28.23 -17.45
C THR A 31 8.48 29.26 -18.51
N ASN A 32 7.75 28.90 -19.58
CA ASN A 32 7.57 29.78 -20.74
C ASN A 32 6.16 30.36 -20.88
N ASP A 33 5.12 29.53 -20.72
CA ASP A 33 3.79 29.87 -21.23
C ASP A 33 2.70 29.94 -20.14
N TYR A 34 2.63 28.95 -19.24
CA TYR A 34 1.52 28.76 -18.30
C TYR A 34 2.02 28.66 -16.86
N SER A 35 1.18 28.98 -15.87
CA SER A 35 1.52 28.77 -14.45
C SER A 35 0.86 27.54 -13.83
N ARG A 36 -0.01 26.84 -14.57
CA ARG A 36 -0.79 25.69 -14.05
C ARG A 36 -0.85 24.58 -15.09
N VAL A 37 -0.44 23.38 -14.70
CA VAL A 37 -0.41 22.21 -15.58
C VAL A 37 -1.00 20.99 -14.88
N LEU A 38 -1.80 20.21 -15.59
CA LEU A 38 -2.38 18.96 -15.12
C LEU A 38 -1.71 17.76 -15.79
N VAL A 39 -1.16 16.86 -14.97
CA VAL A 39 -0.74 15.52 -15.39
C VAL A 39 -1.87 14.54 -15.05
N ALA A 40 -2.59 14.13 -16.08
CA ALA A 40 -3.75 13.26 -16.01
C ALA A 40 -3.48 11.82 -16.45
N ASP A 41 -2.22 11.38 -16.41
CA ASP A 41 -1.80 10.02 -16.73
C ASP A 41 -2.62 8.96 -16.00
N GLU A 42 -2.86 7.83 -16.67
CA GLU A 42 -3.60 6.68 -16.14
C GLU A 42 -3.05 6.23 -14.78
N VAL A 43 -3.93 5.65 -13.95
CA VAL A 43 -3.57 5.16 -12.62
C VAL A 43 -2.41 4.18 -12.71
N GLY A 44 -1.31 4.45 -11.99
CA GLY A 44 -0.16 3.56 -11.91
C GLY A 44 0.94 3.74 -12.95
N LEU A 45 0.91 4.83 -13.73
CA LEU A 45 2.00 5.21 -14.65
C LEU A 45 3.09 6.09 -14.01
N GLY A 46 3.07 6.29 -12.69
CA GLY A 46 4.16 6.96 -11.97
C GLY A 46 4.07 8.49 -11.89
N LYS A 47 2.88 9.07 -11.72
CA LYS A 47 2.68 10.52 -11.52
C LYS A 47 3.59 11.15 -10.45
N THR A 48 3.83 10.45 -9.34
CA THR A 48 4.77 10.91 -8.29
C THR A 48 6.22 10.97 -8.79
N MET A 49 6.62 10.07 -9.70
CA MET A 49 7.95 10.08 -10.32
C MET A 49 8.08 11.25 -11.30
N ILE A 50 7.02 11.53 -12.07
CA ILE A 50 6.95 12.72 -12.93
C ILE A 50 7.10 13.99 -12.07
N ALA A 51 6.34 14.09 -10.98
CA ALA A 51 6.46 15.22 -10.06
C ALA A 51 7.87 15.38 -9.46
N ARG A 52 8.54 14.28 -9.10
CA ARG A 52 9.95 14.29 -8.66
C ARG A 52 10.89 14.85 -9.75
N GLY A 53 10.72 14.41 -10.99
CA GLY A 53 11.48 14.92 -12.13
C GLY A 53 11.22 16.41 -12.37
N THR A 54 9.95 16.85 -12.27
CA THR A 54 9.58 18.26 -12.36
C THR A 54 10.20 19.11 -11.25
N ILE A 55 10.21 18.64 -10.00
CA ILE A 55 10.90 19.31 -8.88
C ILE A 55 12.38 19.50 -9.22
N ALA A 56 13.07 18.47 -9.72
CA ALA A 56 14.49 18.56 -10.03
C ALA A 56 14.78 19.62 -11.13
N LYS A 57 14.02 19.62 -12.23
CA LYS A 57 14.20 20.60 -13.32
C LYS A 57 13.89 22.03 -12.88
N ILE A 58 12.78 22.23 -12.16
CA ILE A 58 12.38 23.56 -11.71
C ILE A 58 13.35 24.07 -10.64
N ALA A 59 13.80 23.23 -9.69
CA ALA A 59 14.81 23.62 -8.70
C ALA A 59 16.09 24.14 -9.37
N ARG A 60 16.58 23.45 -10.41
CA ARG A 60 17.73 23.90 -11.19
C ARG A 60 17.47 25.22 -11.89
N TYR A 61 16.29 25.39 -12.50
CA TYR A 61 15.90 26.66 -13.13
C TYR A 61 15.91 27.83 -12.12
N HIS A 62 15.36 27.63 -10.92
CA HIS A 62 15.40 28.64 -9.85
C HIS A 62 16.84 28.96 -9.42
N GLN A 63 17.74 27.97 -9.36
CA GLN A 63 19.13 28.18 -8.94
C GLN A 63 19.99 28.84 -10.03
N GLU A 64 19.88 28.35 -11.26
CA GLU A 64 20.78 28.71 -12.35
C GLU A 64 20.30 29.94 -13.12
N VAL A 65 18.98 30.10 -13.28
CA VAL A 65 18.38 31.18 -14.08
C VAL A 65 17.86 32.30 -13.19
N LEU A 66 16.97 32.00 -12.23
CA LEU A 66 16.35 33.03 -11.38
C LEU A 66 17.26 33.51 -10.24
N LYS A 67 18.26 32.70 -9.85
CA LYS A 67 19.20 32.98 -8.74
C LYS A 67 18.51 33.11 -7.39
N ASP A 68 17.41 32.37 -7.19
CA ASP A 68 16.70 32.32 -5.92
C ASP A 68 17.57 31.66 -4.84
N PRO A 69 17.58 32.16 -3.59
CA PRO A 69 18.41 31.65 -2.52
C PRO A 69 17.93 30.30 -1.96
N LEU A 70 16.65 29.97 -2.14
CA LEU A 70 16.00 28.74 -1.68
C LEU A 70 14.85 28.40 -2.63
N PHE A 71 14.66 27.12 -2.92
CA PHE A 71 13.53 26.62 -3.70
C PHE A 71 12.46 25.99 -2.79
N LYS A 72 11.28 26.60 -2.71
CA LYS A 72 10.17 26.28 -1.81
C LYS A 72 9.08 25.49 -2.53
N VAL A 73 8.87 24.24 -2.14
CA VAL A 73 7.86 23.34 -2.71
C VAL A 73 6.78 23.01 -1.69
N VAL A 74 5.52 23.26 -2.04
CA VAL A 74 4.37 22.87 -1.22
C VAL A 74 3.67 21.66 -1.83
N TYR A 75 3.57 20.57 -1.08
CA TYR A 75 2.89 19.35 -1.49
C TYR A 75 1.54 19.21 -0.80
N VAL A 76 0.45 19.38 -1.54
CA VAL A 76 -0.92 19.24 -1.07
C VAL A 76 -1.43 17.83 -1.42
N CYS A 77 -1.87 17.08 -0.41
CA CYS A 77 -2.36 15.71 -0.62
C CYS A 77 -3.58 15.40 0.24
N SER A 78 -4.28 14.32 -0.11
CA SER A 78 -5.57 14.01 0.49
C SER A 78 -5.54 13.47 1.92
N ASN A 79 -4.40 12.93 2.36
CA ASN A 79 -4.26 12.32 3.67
C ASN A 79 -2.80 12.36 4.16
N GLN A 80 -2.58 12.63 5.45
CA GLN A 80 -1.24 12.71 6.05
C GLN A 80 -0.41 11.43 5.87
N SER A 81 -1.05 10.26 5.81
CA SER A 81 -0.37 8.99 5.57
C SER A 81 0.12 8.83 4.13
N ILE A 82 -0.67 9.31 3.16
CA ILE A 82 -0.28 9.38 1.74
C ILE A 82 0.83 10.42 1.59
N ALA A 83 0.71 11.56 2.30
CA ALA A 83 1.75 12.58 2.40
C ALA A 83 3.11 11.95 2.71
N ARG A 84 3.22 11.27 3.86
CA ARG A 84 4.49 10.67 4.32
C ARG A 84 5.09 9.69 3.31
N GLN A 85 4.25 8.89 2.65
CA GLN A 85 4.74 7.91 1.68
C GLN A 85 5.21 8.59 0.39
N ASN A 86 4.43 9.51 -0.15
CA ASN A 86 4.73 10.16 -1.42
C ASN A 86 5.86 11.17 -1.29
N ILE A 87 5.96 11.88 -0.17
CA ILE A 87 7.05 12.82 0.11
C ILE A 87 8.40 12.13 0.02
N HIS A 88 8.55 10.92 0.58
CA HIS A 88 9.82 10.18 0.47
C HIS A 88 10.20 9.87 -0.98
N LYS A 89 9.21 9.74 -1.87
CA LYS A 89 9.42 9.55 -3.32
C LYS A 89 9.66 10.87 -4.06
N LEU A 90 9.18 12.00 -3.52
CA LEU A 90 9.36 13.34 -4.10
C LEU A 90 10.71 13.96 -3.75
N LYS A 91 11.38 13.49 -2.68
CA LYS A 91 12.73 13.93 -2.33
C LYS A 91 13.69 13.73 -3.49
N ILE A 92 14.44 14.76 -3.85
CA ILE A 92 15.48 14.66 -4.88
C ILE A 92 16.85 14.31 -4.30
N ASP A 93 17.03 14.47 -2.98
CA ASP A 93 18.25 14.12 -2.25
C ASP A 93 17.91 13.57 -0.85
N GLU A 94 18.73 12.64 -0.34
CA GLU A 94 18.51 11.99 0.96
C GLU A 94 18.72 12.94 2.14
N GLY A 95 19.57 13.95 1.97
CA GLY A 95 19.76 15.00 2.96
C GLY A 95 18.51 15.84 3.18
N ILE A 96 17.55 15.84 2.26
CA ILE A 96 16.28 16.57 2.42
C ILE A 96 15.40 15.81 3.40
N GLU A 97 15.29 16.28 4.64
CA GLU A 97 14.33 15.76 5.60
C GLU A 97 12.96 16.40 5.38
N PRO A 98 11.87 15.63 5.29
CA PRO A 98 10.54 16.19 5.16
C PRO A 98 10.04 16.65 6.52
N GLU A 99 9.25 17.71 6.54
CA GLU A 99 8.79 18.30 7.81
C GLU A 99 8.09 17.29 8.74
N GLY A 100 8.38 17.40 10.04
CA GLY A 100 7.83 16.54 11.09
C GLY A 100 6.32 16.68 11.27
N SER A 101 5.67 15.59 11.67
CA SER A 101 4.20 15.46 11.63
C SER A 101 3.38 16.34 12.58
N SER A 102 3.99 17.01 13.57
CA SER A 102 3.26 17.77 14.59
C SER A 102 2.79 19.16 14.15
N ASP A 103 3.41 19.74 13.11
CA ASP A 103 3.24 21.16 12.75
C ASP A 103 2.57 21.39 11.36
N THR A 104 2.03 20.35 10.72
CA THR A 104 1.44 20.38 9.35
C THR A 104 0.16 21.22 9.17
N ARG A 105 -0.30 21.93 10.22
CA ARG A 105 -1.51 22.77 10.17
C ARG A 105 -1.15 24.17 9.70
N LEU A 106 -1.93 24.70 8.77
CA LEU A 106 -1.67 26.00 8.13
C LEU A 106 -1.49 27.13 9.16
N SER A 107 -2.28 27.17 10.23
CA SER A 107 -2.17 28.19 11.30
C SER A 107 -0.90 28.12 12.15
N MET A 108 -0.01 27.17 11.90
CA MET A 108 1.27 27.02 12.60
C MET A 108 2.47 27.13 11.65
N GLN A 109 2.22 27.23 10.35
CA GLN A 109 3.27 27.16 9.33
C GLN A 109 4.19 28.38 9.38
N HIS A 110 3.70 29.56 9.77
CA HIS A 110 4.53 30.76 9.97
C HIS A 110 5.77 30.51 10.86
N LEU A 111 5.64 29.75 11.96
CA LEU A 111 6.77 29.43 12.83
C LEU A 111 7.80 28.56 12.09
N LYS A 112 7.30 27.54 11.39
CA LYS A 112 8.15 26.53 10.75
C LYS A 112 8.88 27.10 9.53
N ILE A 113 8.20 27.92 8.74
CA ILE A 113 8.80 28.63 7.59
C ILE A 113 10.01 29.43 8.05
N PHE A 114 9.88 30.23 9.11
CA PHE A 114 11.00 30.98 9.68
C PHE A 114 12.07 30.08 10.34
N GLU A 115 11.68 29.00 11.05
CA GLU A 115 12.65 28.03 11.58
C GLU A 115 13.54 27.44 10.48
N ASP A 116 12.97 27.24 9.28
CA ASP A 116 13.64 26.67 8.13
C ASP A 116 14.47 27.71 7.35
N GLU A 117 13.96 28.93 7.17
CA GLU A 117 14.68 30.05 6.55
C GLU A 117 15.93 30.46 7.32
N TYR A 118 15.94 30.30 8.64
CA TYR A 118 17.09 30.59 9.49
C TYR A 118 17.89 29.32 9.88
N ASN A 119 17.68 28.22 9.15
CA ASN A 119 18.46 27.00 9.29
C ASN A 119 19.57 26.92 8.22
N GLU A 120 20.81 27.16 8.64
CA GLU A 120 21.98 27.12 7.75
C GLU A 120 22.23 25.73 7.13
N GLU A 121 21.84 24.63 7.80
CA GLU A 121 21.91 23.30 7.21
C GLU A 121 20.90 23.11 6.08
N LEU A 122 19.72 23.74 6.16
CA LEU A 122 18.69 23.68 5.13
C LEU A 122 19.03 24.56 3.94
N LYS A 123 19.57 25.77 4.14
CA LYS A 123 20.09 26.60 3.05
C LYS A 123 21.16 25.87 2.24
N ASN A 124 22.03 25.11 2.90
CA ASN A 124 23.02 24.26 2.25
C ASN A 124 22.41 23.16 1.36
N LYS A 125 21.15 22.77 1.62
CA LYS A 125 20.36 21.79 0.85
C LYS A 125 19.50 22.42 -0.26
N TYR A 126 19.39 23.75 -0.31
CA TYR A 126 18.69 24.53 -1.34
C TYR A 126 17.16 24.33 -1.48
N ILE A 127 16.60 23.19 -1.07
CA ILE A 127 15.18 22.86 -1.29
C ILE A 127 14.44 22.68 0.03
N GLN A 128 13.27 23.31 0.13
CA GLN A 128 12.30 23.14 1.22
C GLN A 128 11.05 22.42 0.69
N LEU A 129 10.59 21.37 1.36
CA LEU A 129 9.41 20.59 0.96
C LEU A 129 8.39 20.51 2.10
N THR A 130 7.31 21.29 1.96
CA THR A 130 6.29 21.49 2.98
C THR A 130 5.01 20.71 2.65
N PRO A 131 4.63 19.69 3.44
CA PRO A 131 3.43 18.92 3.19
C PRO A 131 2.18 19.49 3.87
N LEU A 132 1.10 19.68 3.11
CA LEU A 132 -0.19 20.16 3.58
C LEU A 132 -1.31 19.17 3.27
N THR A 133 -2.30 19.10 4.17
CA THR A 133 -3.52 18.31 3.95
C THR A 133 -4.76 19.20 4.00
N PRO A 134 -5.61 19.23 2.94
CA PRO A 134 -6.72 20.17 2.84
C PRO A 134 -7.66 20.21 4.05
N SER A 135 -8.05 19.05 4.55
CA SER A 135 -8.96 18.92 5.70
C SER A 135 -8.43 19.50 7.01
N THR A 136 -7.11 19.63 7.17
CA THR A 136 -6.49 20.21 8.37
C THR A 136 -5.92 21.59 8.15
N SER A 137 -5.57 21.92 6.90
CA SER A 137 -4.84 23.13 6.53
C SER A 137 -5.78 24.20 5.96
N PHE A 138 -6.75 23.83 5.14
CA PHE A 138 -7.67 24.77 4.48
C PHE A 138 -9.11 24.69 5.01
N THR A 139 -9.52 23.57 5.61
CA THR A 139 -10.84 23.40 6.23
C THR A 139 -10.81 23.71 7.73
N MET A 140 -11.13 24.95 8.09
CA MET A 140 -11.23 25.36 9.50
C MET A 140 -12.61 25.00 10.06
N THR A 141 -12.71 23.94 10.85
CA THR A 141 -13.95 23.66 11.60
C THR A 141 -14.13 24.69 12.73
N SER A 142 -15.38 25.00 13.11
CA SER A 142 -15.75 25.87 14.24
C SER A 142 -15.34 25.36 15.64
N GLY A 143 -14.41 24.40 15.73
CA GLY A 143 -13.83 23.93 16.99
C GLY A 143 -12.54 24.66 17.36
N CYS A 144 -12.08 24.45 18.59
CA CYS A 144 -10.93 25.16 19.18
C CYS A 144 -9.54 24.72 18.67
N GLY A 145 -9.45 23.83 17.68
CA GLY A 145 -8.18 23.26 17.21
C GLY A 145 -7.43 22.41 18.26
N SER A 146 -6.16 22.14 18.00
CA SER A 146 -5.25 21.40 18.89
C SER A 146 -4.68 22.28 20.01
N ALA A 147 -4.22 21.67 21.10
CA ALA A 147 -3.53 22.39 22.17
C ALA A 147 -2.21 23.02 21.68
N ALA A 148 -1.57 22.44 20.66
CA ALA A 148 -0.36 22.96 20.04
C ALA A 148 -0.61 24.27 19.28
N GLU A 149 -1.64 24.31 18.43
CA GLU A 149 -2.05 25.55 17.73
C GLU A 149 -2.30 26.69 18.70
N ARG A 150 -3.09 26.42 19.75
CA ARG A 150 -3.44 27.44 20.74
C ARG A 150 -2.23 27.89 21.57
N ALA A 151 -1.27 26.99 21.84
CA ALA A 151 -0.04 27.33 22.55
C ALA A 151 0.87 28.25 21.71
N LEU A 152 0.97 28.01 20.40
CA LEU A 152 1.70 28.90 19.49
C LEU A 152 1.04 30.27 19.36
N ILE A 153 -0.30 30.31 19.21
CA ILE A 153 -1.06 31.56 19.23
C ILE A 153 -0.78 32.35 20.52
N PHE A 154 -0.83 31.67 21.68
CA PHE A 154 -0.53 32.30 22.96
C PHE A 154 0.90 32.85 23.01
N ALA A 155 1.88 32.09 22.49
CA ALA A 155 3.27 32.51 22.47
C ALA A 155 3.44 33.81 21.67
N VAL A 156 2.82 33.95 20.50
CA VAL A 156 2.90 35.20 19.72
C VAL A 156 2.12 36.33 20.39
N LEU A 157 0.84 36.11 20.74
CA LEU A 157 -0.03 37.16 21.31
C LEU A 157 0.48 37.72 22.65
N LYS A 158 1.16 36.89 23.47
CA LYS A 158 1.76 37.34 24.74
C LYS A 158 2.79 38.47 24.54
N ARG A 159 3.38 38.55 23.34
CA ARG A 159 4.43 39.53 23.00
C ARG A 159 3.86 40.77 22.30
N HIS A 160 2.56 40.81 22.02
CA HIS A 160 1.87 41.92 21.38
C HIS A 160 1.45 42.98 22.40
N ASP A 161 1.75 44.26 22.14
CA ASP A 161 1.57 45.36 23.10
C ASP A 161 0.12 45.51 23.60
N ARG A 162 -0.84 45.41 22.69
CA ARG A 162 -2.28 45.51 22.98
C ARG A 162 -2.82 44.47 23.98
N PHE A 163 -2.18 43.29 24.08
CA PHE A 163 -2.69 42.18 24.88
C PHE A 163 -1.93 41.97 26.20
N LYS A 164 -0.96 42.85 26.54
CA LYS A 164 -0.13 42.73 27.76
C LYS A 164 -0.93 42.64 29.06
N GLU A 165 -2.02 43.38 29.17
CA GLU A 165 -2.88 43.38 30.37
C GLU A 165 -3.83 42.17 30.45
N LEU A 166 -3.98 41.41 29.34
CA LEU A 166 -4.92 40.30 29.20
C LEU A 166 -4.24 38.91 29.23
N ILE A 167 -2.93 38.83 29.49
CA ILE A 167 -2.15 37.58 29.39
C ILE A 167 -2.74 36.44 30.24
N ASN A 168 -3.20 36.75 31.47
CA ASN A 168 -3.78 35.73 32.36
C ASN A 168 -5.09 35.16 31.80
N GLN A 169 -5.91 36.03 31.20
CA GLN A 169 -7.18 35.67 30.58
C GLN A 169 -6.94 34.90 29.27
N LEU A 170 -5.95 35.30 28.47
CA LEU A 170 -5.52 34.60 27.26
C LEU A 170 -4.98 33.20 27.56
N ASP A 171 -4.25 33.00 28.67
CA ASP A 171 -3.79 31.67 29.11
C ASP A 171 -4.98 30.74 29.39
N VAL A 172 -6.05 31.25 30.01
CA VAL A 172 -7.27 30.47 30.27
C VAL A 172 -8.09 30.25 28.99
N LEU A 173 -8.24 31.28 28.16
CA LEU A 173 -8.93 31.21 26.87
C LEU A 173 -8.32 30.14 25.96
N LEU A 174 -7.00 30.21 25.75
CA LEU A 174 -6.29 29.32 24.84
C LEU A 174 -6.01 27.94 25.45
N MET A 175 -6.09 27.77 26.77
CA MET A 175 -6.16 26.44 27.38
C MET A 175 -7.46 25.71 26.99
N ASP A 176 -8.60 26.41 27.05
CA ASP A 176 -9.95 25.85 26.90
C ASP A 176 -10.10 24.57 27.77
N THR A 177 -10.46 23.43 27.20
CA THR A 177 -10.63 22.17 27.93
C THR A 177 -9.35 21.32 28.01
N ALA A 178 -8.21 21.78 27.51
CA ALA A 178 -6.97 20.98 27.38
C ALA A 178 -6.08 20.97 28.64
N THR A 179 -6.69 20.83 29.82
CA THR A 179 -6.02 21.02 31.13
C THR A 179 -4.82 20.10 31.39
N LYS A 180 -4.78 18.90 30.79
CA LYS A 180 -3.69 17.93 30.99
C LYS A 180 -2.45 18.22 30.16
N SER A 181 -2.64 18.69 28.92
CA SER A 181 -1.53 18.88 27.96
C SER A 181 -1.05 20.32 27.86
N TRP A 182 -1.85 21.28 28.32
CA TRP A 182 -1.60 22.71 28.11
C TRP A 182 -0.27 23.19 28.69
N SER A 183 0.07 22.84 29.94
CA SER A 183 1.26 23.38 30.62
C SER A 183 2.55 23.12 29.84
N TRP A 184 2.80 21.86 29.46
CA TRP A 184 4.02 21.51 28.74
C TRP A 184 3.98 21.97 27.27
N LYS A 185 2.82 21.96 26.60
CA LYS A 185 2.70 22.51 25.23
C LYS A 185 2.95 24.02 25.18
N LYS A 186 2.45 24.77 26.17
CA LYS A 186 2.68 26.20 26.30
C LYS A 186 4.17 26.51 26.48
N GLU A 187 4.83 25.79 27.38
CA GLU A 187 6.27 25.96 27.62
C GLU A 187 7.10 25.60 26.37
N GLU A 188 6.75 24.52 25.67
CA GLU A 188 7.36 24.09 24.41
C GLU A 188 7.33 25.19 23.34
N TYR A 189 6.16 25.77 23.04
CA TYR A 189 6.05 26.79 21.98
C TYR A 189 6.57 28.17 22.41
N LEU A 190 6.53 28.52 23.70
CA LEU A 190 7.22 29.71 24.19
C LEU A 190 8.72 29.62 23.92
N ALA A 191 9.33 28.47 24.27
CA ALA A 191 10.75 28.24 24.06
C ALA A 191 11.13 28.22 22.57
N ARG A 192 10.32 27.59 21.71
CA ARG A 192 10.55 27.59 20.26
C ARG A 192 10.51 29.00 19.66
N VAL A 193 9.51 29.80 20.03
CA VAL A 193 9.39 31.20 19.56
C VAL A 193 10.56 32.05 20.04
N ASP A 194 10.99 31.93 21.30
CA ASP A 194 12.15 32.65 21.82
C ASP A 194 13.44 32.26 21.09
N GLN A 195 13.70 30.96 20.94
CA GLN A 195 14.87 30.46 20.22
C GLN A 195 14.90 30.92 18.77
N LEU A 196 13.76 30.89 18.08
CA LEU A 196 13.67 31.36 16.71
C LEU A 196 13.92 32.86 16.61
N ASN A 197 13.28 33.65 17.47
CA ASN A 197 13.42 35.09 17.44
C ASN A 197 14.86 35.55 17.76
N GLU A 198 15.56 34.84 18.65
CA GLU A 198 17.00 35.05 18.89
C GLU A 198 17.83 34.70 17.64
N ARG A 199 17.53 33.58 16.95
CA ARG A 199 18.23 33.18 15.72
C ARG A 199 17.96 34.11 14.54
N SER A 200 16.75 34.67 14.46
CA SER A 200 16.34 35.58 13.39
C SER A 200 16.67 37.05 13.68
N ASP A 201 17.40 37.34 14.76
CA ASP A 201 17.70 38.70 15.24
C ASP A 201 16.46 39.61 15.35
N GLY A 202 15.33 39.04 15.80
CA GLY A 202 14.06 39.76 15.96
C GLY A 202 13.10 39.70 14.77
N ALA A 203 13.57 39.34 13.57
CA ALA A 203 12.77 39.42 12.34
C ALA A 203 11.44 38.63 12.40
N TYR A 204 11.43 37.44 13.02
CA TYR A 204 10.22 36.63 13.13
C TYR A 204 9.10 37.33 13.91
N LEU A 205 9.39 37.90 15.09
CA LEU A 205 8.36 38.59 15.86
C LEU A 205 7.97 39.93 15.24
N GLU A 206 8.89 40.64 14.60
CA GLU A 206 8.58 41.88 13.88
C GLU A 206 7.53 41.61 12.79
N GLU A 207 7.78 40.66 11.89
CA GLU A 207 6.85 40.29 10.82
C GLU A 207 5.50 39.79 11.36
N MET A 208 5.52 38.93 12.38
CA MET A 208 4.30 38.37 12.96
C MET A 208 3.45 39.43 13.65
N LEU A 209 4.05 40.36 14.38
CA LEU A 209 3.32 41.42 15.07
C LEU A 209 2.74 42.42 14.07
N ASP A 210 3.51 42.83 13.06
CA ASP A 210 3.03 43.73 11.99
C ASP A 210 1.87 43.11 11.20
N SER A 211 1.97 41.82 10.87
CA SER A 211 0.91 41.06 10.21
C SER A 211 -0.36 40.97 11.06
N ILE A 212 -0.21 40.77 12.38
CA ILE A 212 -1.35 40.76 13.32
C ILE A 212 -1.99 42.15 13.39
N ASP A 213 -1.22 43.22 13.52
CA ASP A 213 -1.74 44.59 13.55
C ASP A 213 -2.51 44.91 12.27
N SER A 214 -1.96 44.60 11.08
CA SER A 214 -2.64 44.77 9.80
C SER A 214 -3.97 44.00 9.73
N PHE A 215 -4.01 42.79 10.30
CA PHE A 215 -5.22 41.98 10.33
C PHE A 215 -6.27 42.57 11.28
N LEU A 216 -5.86 42.98 12.48
CA LEU A 216 -6.75 43.57 13.49
C LEU A 216 -7.33 44.92 13.04
N GLU A 217 -6.57 45.72 12.29
CA GLU A 217 -7.05 46.96 11.67
C GLU A 217 -8.15 46.69 10.63
N LYS A 218 -8.02 45.62 9.84
CA LYS A 218 -9.04 45.22 8.86
C LYS A 218 -10.27 44.60 9.53
N SER A 219 -10.08 43.92 10.67
CA SER A 219 -11.11 43.15 11.39
C SER A 219 -11.52 43.80 12.71
N HIS A 220 -12.25 44.92 12.63
CA HIS A 220 -12.60 45.75 13.79
C HIS A 220 -13.36 44.99 14.91
N SER A 221 -14.11 43.94 14.60
CA SER A 221 -14.88 43.17 15.60
C SER A 221 -14.04 42.19 16.42
N LEU A 222 -12.98 41.60 15.85
CA LEU A 222 -12.20 40.53 16.51
C LEU A 222 -11.55 41.03 17.79
N THR A 223 -11.05 42.26 17.79
CA THR A 223 -10.38 42.78 19.00
C THR A 223 -11.37 42.96 20.14
N THR A 224 -12.55 43.52 19.85
CA THR A 224 -13.63 43.67 20.83
C THR A 224 -14.11 42.31 21.33
N ASP A 225 -14.24 41.31 20.45
CA ASP A 225 -14.63 39.95 20.82
C ASP A 225 -13.60 39.30 21.78
N ILE A 226 -12.29 39.49 21.54
CA ILE A 226 -11.22 39.02 22.43
C ILE A 226 -11.32 39.70 23.81
N GLU A 227 -11.49 41.02 23.84
CA GLU A 227 -11.59 41.81 25.07
C GLU A 227 -12.82 41.42 25.89
N GLU A 228 -13.99 41.25 25.26
CA GLU A 228 -15.22 40.82 25.92
C GLU A 228 -15.10 39.43 26.53
N VAL A 229 -14.56 38.46 25.78
CA VAL A 229 -14.36 37.09 26.28
C VAL A 229 -13.33 37.07 27.42
N CYS A 230 -12.25 37.84 27.30
CA CYS A 230 -11.27 37.97 28.37
C CYS A 230 -11.89 38.60 29.64
N GLN A 231 -12.76 39.59 29.48
CA GLN A 231 -13.47 40.21 30.62
C GLN A 231 -14.41 39.21 31.30
N ARG A 232 -15.16 38.39 30.54
CA ARG A 232 -15.99 37.31 31.11
C ARG A 232 -15.16 36.25 31.84
N ILE A 233 -13.99 35.90 31.31
CA ILE A 233 -13.04 35.00 31.98
C ILE A 233 -12.52 35.62 33.29
N LYS A 234 -12.31 36.93 33.32
CA LYS A 234 -11.87 37.65 34.53
C LYS A 234 -12.96 37.68 35.60
N ASP A 235 -14.22 37.82 35.19
CA ASP A 235 -15.36 37.93 36.09
C ASP A 235 -15.80 36.56 36.66
N ASP A 236 -15.92 35.54 35.80
CA ASP A 236 -16.53 34.24 36.15
C ASP A 236 -15.74 33.00 35.65
N GLY A 237 -14.50 33.17 35.16
CA GLY A 237 -13.75 32.10 34.49
C GLY A 237 -13.15 31.06 35.43
N GLU A 238 -13.55 29.79 35.26
CA GLU A 238 -12.90 28.63 35.88
C GLU A 238 -11.98 27.89 34.89
N ARG A 239 -10.80 27.47 35.37
CA ARG A 239 -9.85 26.71 34.55
C ARG A 239 -10.44 25.38 34.07
N GLY A 240 -10.47 25.18 32.76
CA GLY A 240 -10.97 23.95 32.14
C GLY A 240 -12.46 23.98 31.79
N ILE A 241 -13.16 25.07 32.11
CA ILE A 241 -14.56 25.29 31.74
C ILE A 241 -14.61 26.36 30.64
N ARG A 242 -15.33 26.06 29.55
CA ARG A 242 -15.43 26.96 28.40
C ARG A 242 -16.42 28.10 28.68
N VAL A 243 -15.96 29.33 28.52
CA VAL A 243 -16.79 30.54 28.59
C VAL A 243 -17.53 30.79 27.27
N GLU A 244 -18.74 31.34 27.34
CA GLU A 244 -19.54 31.69 26.17
C GLU A 244 -18.78 32.66 25.24
N GLY A 245 -18.75 32.36 23.94
CA GLY A 245 -18.00 33.13 22.93
C GLY A 245 -16.55 32.69 22.72
N ALA A 246 -15.93 31.98 23.67
CA ALA A 246 -14.53 31.57 23.59
C ALA A 246 -14.19 30.76 22.33
N ASN A 247 -15.10 29.87 21.91
CA ASN A 247 -14.89 29.06 20.71
C ASN A 247 -14.79 29.91 19.44
N LEU A 248 -15.63 30.94 19.31
CA LEU A 248 -15.63 31.84 18.16
C LEU A 248 -14.34 32.67 18.09
N VAL A 249 -13.88 33.18 19.24
CA VAL A 249 -12.62 33.93 19.32
C VAL A 249 -11.42 33.05 18.97
N ILE A 250 -11.34 31.84 19.55
CA ILE A 250 -10.27 30.88 19.23
C ILE A 250 -10.29 30.53 17.74
N TYR A 251 -11.48 30.35 17.17
CA TYR A 251 -11.66 30.11 15.74
C TYR A 251 -11.09 31.26 14.89
N GLN A 252 -11.46 32.51 15.19
CA GLN A 252 -10.98 33.69 14.47
C GLN A 252 -9.46 33.90 14.62
N LEU A 253 -8.90 33.65 15.81
CA LEU A 253 -7.44 33.69 16.03
C LEU A 253 -6.70 32.64 15.20
N ARG A 254 -7.22 31.41 15.13
CA ARG A 254 -6.64 30.35 14.28
C ARG A 254 -6.71 30.72 12.81
N ARG A 255 -7.81 31.33 12.37
CA ARG A 255 -7.99 31.83 11.01
C ARG A 255 -6.99 32.93 10.68
N MET A 256 -6.82 33.92 11.56
CA MET A 256 -5.83 34.99 11.41
C MET A 256 -4.43 34.39 11.21
N MET A 257 -3.99 33.47 12.07
CA MET A 257 -2.66 32.84 11.92
C MET A 257 -2.51 32.03 10.62
N ALA A 258 -3.60 31.43 10.11
CA ALA A 258 -3.57 30.72 8.83
C ALA A 258 -3.48 31.68 7.64
N GLU A 259 -4.20 32.80 7.66
CA GLU A 259 -4.09 33.84 6.62
C GLU A 259 -2.69 34.45 6.59
N ILE A 260 -2.09 34.72 7.77
CA ILE A 260 -0.71 35.18 7.89
C ILE A 260 0.26 34.13 7.33
N SER A 261 0.06 32.85 7.67
CA SER A 261 0.93 31.78 7.16
C SER A 261 0.83 31.62 5.63
N VAL A 262 -0.33 31.86 5.02
CA VAL A 262 -0.50 31.86 3.56
C VAL A 262 0.32 32.98 2.91
N ASP A 263 0.33 34.16 3.54
CA ASP A 263 1.06 35.32 3.02
C ASP A 263 2.58 35.13 3.10
N ILE A 264 3.07 34.45 4.15
CA ILE A 264 4.50 34.19 4.39
C ILE A 264 5.03 32.99 3.57
N MET A 265 4.17 32.05 3.18
CA MET A 265 4.61 30.77 2.58
C MET A 265 5.37 30.92 1.26
N ASP A 266 5.04 31.95 0.47
CA ASP A 266 5.70 32.35 -0.78
C ASP A 266 6.25 31.18 -1.64
N PRO A 267 5.40 30.21 -2.05
CA PRO A 267 5.87 28.98 -2.68
C PRO A 267 6.29 29.18 -4.14
N ASP A 268 7.35 28.50 -4.57
CA ASP A 268 7.82 28.50 -5.96
C ASP A 268 7.04 27.49 -6.81
N LEU A 269 6.77 26.32 -6.23
CA LEU A 269 6.04 25.24 -6.86
C LEU A 269 5.05 24.61 -5.88
N VAL A 270 3.78 24.54 -6.29
CA VAL A 270 2.73 23.80 -5.56
C VAL A 270 2.36 22.54 -6.33
N ILE A 271 2.42 21.40 -5.67
CA ILE A 271 2.01 20.11 -6.23
C ILE A 271 0.74 19.67 -5.53
N MET A 272 -0.36 19.51 -6.28
CA MET A 272 -1.63 19.05 -5.74
C MET A 272 -1.95 17.65 -6.24
N ASP A 273 -1.92 16.68 -5.33
CA ASP A 273 -2.18 15.27 -5.62
C ASP A 273 -3.58 14.85 -5.16
N GLU A 274 -4.28 14.10 -6.02
CA GLU A 274 -5.68 13.71 -5.84
C GLU A 274 -6.61 14.92 -5.55
N PHE A 275 -6.38 16.05 -6.23
CA PHE A 275 -7.10 17.31 -5.98
C PHE A 275 -8.62 17.20 -6.16
N GLN A 276 -9.12 16.23 -6.96
CA GLN A 276 -10.55 15.97 -7.16
C GLN A 276 -11.29 15.62 -5.86
N ARG A 277 -10.56 15.20 -4.81
CA ARG A 277 -11.14 14.99 -3.47
C ARG A 277 -11.46 16.30 -2.74
N PHE A 278 -10.97 17.43 -3.25
CA PHE A 278 -11.12 18.77 -2.67
C PHE A 278 -11.52 19.78 -3.77
N PRO A 279 -12.71 19.63 -4.36
CA PRO A 279 -13.15 20.50 -5.46
C PRO A 279 -13.18 21.98 -5.05
N GLU A 280 -13.35 22.28 -3.76
CA GLU A 280 -13.31 23.65 -3.22
C GLU A 280 -11.98 24.38 -3.47
N LEU A 281 -10.85 23.67 -3.65
CA LEU A 281 -9.55 24.30 -3.92
C LEU A 281 -9.42 24.80 -5.37
N VAL A 282 -10.20 24.23 -6.29
CA VAL A 282 -10.18 24.56 -7.72
C VAL A 282 -11.34 25.49 -8.09
N ASN A 283 -12.37 25.56 -7.24
CA ASN A 283 -13.54 26.40 -7.45
C ASN A 283 -13.37 27.82 -6.88
N ALA A 284 -12.94 28.77 -7.72
CA ALA A 284 -12.76 30.18 -7.36
C ALA A 284 -14.09 30.94 -7.11
N GLU A 285 -15.22 30.41 -7.54
CA GLU A 285 -16.55 31.03 -7.37
C GLU A 285 -17.26 30.59 -6.08
N GLY A 286 -16.69 29.64 -5.34
CA GLY A 286 -17.23 29.17 -4.08
C GLY A 286 -17.17 30.24 -3.00
N GLY A 287 -18.31 30.62 -2.42
CA GLY A 287 -18.36 31.49 -1.24
C GLY A 287 -17.88 30.84 0.06
N SER A 288 -17.25 29.65 0.00
CA SER A 288 -16.71 28.97 1.18
C SER A 288 -15.40 29.60 1.62
N GLU A 289 -15.14 29.62 2.93
CA GLU A 289 -13.90 30.19 3.49
C GLU A 289 -12.64 29.43 3.01
N THR A 290 -12.78 28.13 2.76
CA THR A 290 -11.74 27.28 2.17
C THR A 290 -11.38 27.73 0.76
N ALA A 291 -12.37 28.06 -0.07
CA ALA A 291 -12.14 28.56 -1.43
C ALA A 291 -11.45 29.94 -1.41
N LEU A 292 -11.78 30.82 -0.46
CA LEU A 292 -11.12 32.13 -0.31
C LEU A 292 -9.63 32.01 0.08
N LEU A 293 -9.31 31.17 1.07
CA LEU A 293 -7.92 30.89 1.46
C LEU A 293 -7.12 30.26 0.32
N ALA A 294 -7.71 29.29 -0.38
CA ALA A 294 -7.08 28.64 -1.53
C ALA A 294 -6.86 29.61 -2.68
N ASN A 295 -7.85 30.46 -2.98
CA ASN A 295 -7.76 31.48 -4.02
C ASN A 295 -6.62 32.48 -3.70
N LYS A 296 -6.53 32.95 -2.46
CA LYS A 296 -5.41 33.79 -2.00
C LYS A 296 -4.08 33.06 -2.16
N PHE A 297 -4.00 31.80 -1.74
CA PHE A 297 -2.78 31.00 -1.83
C PHE A 297 -2.30 30.73 -3.26
N PHE A 298 -3.20 30.53 -4.23
CA PHE A 298 -2.85 30.18 -5.61
C PHE A 298 -2.74 31.35 -6.58
N ASN A 299 -3.29 32.53 -6.23
CA ASN A 299 -3.32 33.69 -7.12
C ASN A 299 -2.52 34.89 -6.61
N SER A 300 -2.04 34.88 -5.36
CA SER A 300 -1.11 35.90 -4.89
C SER A 300 0.20 35.85 -5.69
N PRO A 301 0.72 36.98 -6.19
CA PRO A 301 2.05 37.05 -6.75
C PRO A 301 3.10 36.76 -5.67
N ARG A 302 4.21 36.15 -6.06
CA ARG A 302 5.33 35.88 -5.17
C ARG A 302 5.92 37.18 -4.64
N ALA A 303 6.30 37.18 -3.36
CA ALA A 303 6.87 38.35 -2.71
C ALA A 303 8.29 38.65 -3.22
N SER A 304 9.03 37.62 -3.64
CA SER A 304 10.41 37.71 -4.10
C SER A 304 10.58 38.44 -5.45
N ASP A 305 9.78 38.10 -6.45
CA ASP A 305 9.96 38.53 -7.84
C ASP A 305 8.66 39.01 -8.52
N GLY A 306 7.52 38.92 -7.84
CA GLY A 306 6.20 39.25 -8.40
C GLY A 306 5.70 38.25 -9.43
N GLU A 307 6.40 37.11 -9.64
CA GLU A 307 5.95 36.05 -10.52
C GLU A 307 4.75 35.30 -9.94
N ARG A 308 4.06 34.56 -10.81
CA ARG A 308 2.93 33.72 -10.41
C ARG A 308 3.44 32.39 -9.87
N VAL A 309 2.82 31.92 -8.79
CA VAL A 309 3.04 30.58 -8.24
C VAL A 309 2.81 29.51 -9.33
N LYS A 310 3.76 28.59 -9.48
CA LYS A 310 3.66 27.47 -10.42
C LYS A 310 2.89 26.33 -9.75
N ILE A 311 1.92 25.74 -10.45
CA ILE A 311 1.04 24.68 -9.92
C ILE A 311 1.07 23.46 -10.82
N LEU A 312 1.39 22.31 -10.23
CA LEU A 312 1.31 20.99 -10.85
C LEU A 312 0.17 20.18 -10.22
N LEU A 313 -0.88 19.92 -10.99
CA LEU A 313 -1.98 19.05 -10.60
C LEU A 313 -1.69 17.61 -11.01
N LEU A 314 -1.88 16.66 -10.11
CA LEU A 314 -1.71 15.22 -10.35
C LEU A 314 -3.04 14.50 -10.09
N SER A 315 -3.68 13.97 -11.13
CA SER A 315 -4.87 13.13 -10.96
C SER A 315 -5.19 12.31 -12.19
N ALA A 316 -5.38 10.99 -12.04
CA ALA A 316 -5.87 10.16 -13.16
C ALA A 316 -7.32 10.45 -13.55
N THR A 317 -8.12 10.90 -12.57
CA THR A 317 -9.55 11.20 -12.69
C THR A 317 -9.81 12.61 -12.14
N PRO A 318 -9.34 13.66 -12.83
CA PRO A 318 -9.39 15.05 -12.34
C PRO A 318 -10.81 15.59 -12.14
N TYR A 319 -11.78 14.97 -12.80
CA TYR A 319 -13.22 15.18 -12.69
C TYR A 319 -13.89 13.81 -12.89
N LYS A 320 -15.19 13.71 -12.59
CA LYS A 320 -15.91 12.45 -12.82
C LYS A 320 -16.04 12.16 -14.32
N LEU A 321 -15.30 11.15 -14.79
CA LEU A 321 -15.11 10.88 -16.23
C LEU A 321 -16.34 10.27 -16.91
N TYR A 322 -17.26 9.66 -16.14
CA TYR A 322 -18.50 9.06 -16.64
C TYR A 322 -19.60 9.20 -15.60
N SER A 323 -20.84 9.46 -16.03
CA SER A 323 -22.02 9.39 -15.18
C SER A 323 -23.22 8.77 -15.85
N THR A 324 -23.99 8.08 -15.02
CA THR A 324 -25.24 7.44 -15.47
C THR A 324 -26.41 8.41 -15.41
N LEU A 325 -27.43 8.18 -16.22
CA LEU A 325 -28.70 8.90 -16.23
C LEU A 325 -29.41 8.82 -14.87
N GLU A 326 -29.28 7.70 -14.15
CA GLU A 326 -29.81 7.56 -12.79
C GLU A 326 -29.13 8.56 -11.84
N GLU A 327 -27.81 8.69 -11.89
CA GLU A 327 -27.05 9.65 -11.08
C GLU A 327 -27.39 11.10 -11.43
N ILE A 328 -27.53 11.42 -12.73
CA ILE A 328 -27.92 12.76 -13.19
C ILE A 328 -29.36 13.10 -12.76
N ALA A 329 -30.27 12.13 -12.82
CA ALA A 329 -31.65 12.32 -12.38
C ALA A 329 -31.77 12.48 -10.85
N GLU A 330 -30.91 11.80 -10.07
CA GLU A 330 -30.83 11.97 -8.62
C GLU A 330 -30.22 13.32 -8.23
N ALA A 331 -29.19 13.79 -8.93
CA ALA A 331 -28.53 15.06 -8.68
C ALA A 331 -29.31 16.28 -9.19
N GLY A 332 -30.09 16.12 -10.26
CA GLY A 332 -30.90 17.18 -10.87
C GLY A 332 -30.14 18.09 -11.85
N GLU A 333 -28.83 17.92 -12.02
CA GLU A 333 -27.97 18.66 -12.96
C GLU A 333 -26.84 17.77 -13.53
N ASP A 334 -26.27 18.16 -14.69
CA ASP A 334 -25.07 17.52 -15.25
C ASP A 334 -23.81 18.08 -14.57
N GLU A 335 -23.51 17.57 -13.37
CA GLU A 335 -22.37 18.00 -12.55
C GLU A 335 -21.01 17.79 -13.27
N HIS A 336 -20.90 16.85 -14.22
CA HIS A 336 -19.64 16.42 -14.83
C HIS A 336 -19.08 17.41 -15.84
N TYR A 337 -19.94 17.88 -16.74
CA TYR A 337 -19.54 18.90 -17.70
C TYR A 337 -19.13 20.19 -16.97
N LYS A 338 -19.82 20.52 -15.86
CA LYS A 338 -19.45 21.64 -14.99
C LYS A 338 -18.08 21.44 -14.34
N GLU A 339 -17.80 20.26 -13.76
CA GLU A 339 -16.49 19.93 -13.16
C GLU A 339 -15.35 20.01 -14.19
N PHE A 340 -15.55 19.45 -15.39
CA PHE A 340 -14.55 19.52 -16.46
C PHE A 340 -14.20 20.97 -16.82
N LEU A 341 -15.22 21.80 -17.07
CA LEU A 341 -15.02 23.23 -17.37
C LEU A 341 -14.40 23.98 -16.18
N GLN A 342 -14.75 23.64 -14.94
CA GLN A 342 -14.11 24.25 -13.76
C GLN A 342 -12.60 23.97 -13.74
N VAL A 343 -12.18 22.72 -14.02
CA VAL A 343 -10.76 22.36 -14.09
C VAL A 343 -10.05 23.12 -15.22
N THR A 344 -10.62 23.18 -16.42
CA THR A 344 -9.98 23.90 -17.54
C THR A 344 -9.92 25.41 -17.31
N ARG A 345 -10.97 26.00 -16.71
CA ARG A 345 -10.98 27.41 -16.28
C ARG A 345 -9.90 27.70 -15.25
N PHE A 346 -9.70 26.80 -14.29
CA PHE A 346 -8.63 26.92 -13.31
C PHE A 346 -7.25 26.84 -13.96
N LEU A 347 -7.02 25.91 -14.89
CA LEU A 347 -5.76 25.77 -15.62
C LEU A 347 -5.42 27.01 -16.45
N PHE A 348 -6.41 27.59 -17.13
CA PHE A 348 -6.25 28.74 -18.01
C PHE A 348 -6.61 30.08 -17.36
N GLU A 349 -6.66 30.14 -16.03
CA GLU A 349 -7.16 31.31 -15.29
C GLU A 349 -6.45 32.61 -15.67
N HIS A 350 -5.15 32.54 -15.94
CA HIS A 350 -4.35 33.69 -16.33
C HIS A 350 -4.16 33.88 -17.84
N HIS A 351 -4.91 33.12 -18.66
CA HIS A 351 -4.90 33.17 -20.12
C HIS A 351 -6.33 33.35 -20.65
N PRO A 352 -6.96 34.52 -20.45
CA PRO A 352 -8.38 34.74 -20.75
C PRO A 352 -8.73 34.53 -22.23
N GLU A 353 -7.84 34.91 -23.15
CA GLU A 353 -8.05 34.69 -24.60
C GLU A 353 -8.05 33.20 -24.93
N HIS A 354 -7.10 32.44 -24.38
CA HIS A 354 -7.04 31.00 -24.60
C HIS A 354 -8.23 30.28 -23.95
N LYS A 355 -8.64 30.71 -22.75
CA LYS A 355 -9.83 30.21 -22.04
C LYS A 355 -11.09 30.36 -22.89
N GLN A 356 -11.33 31.53 -23.48
CA GLN A 356 -12.46 31.77 -24.37
C GLN A 356 -12.39 30.97 -25.67
N HIS A 357 -11.19 30.90 -26.29
CA HIS A 357 -11.00 30.11 -27.50
C HIS A 357 -11.24 28.62 -27.25
N PHE A 358 -10.73 28.08 -26.14
CA PHE A 358 -10.94 26.69 -25.74
C PHE A 358 -12.45 26.38 -25.55
N GLU A 359 -13.19 27.22 -24.83
CA GLU A 359 -14.64 27.01 -24.62
C GLU A 359 -15.39 26.96 -25.96
N SER A 360 -15.05 27.84 -26.91
CA SER A 360 -15.64 27.85 -28.26
C SER A 360 -15.32 26.58 -29.06
N VAL A 361 -14.03 26.23 -29.16
CA VAL A 361 -13.59 25.05 -29.96
C VAL A 361 -14.13 23.76 -29.34
N TRP A 362 -14.19 23.67 -28.01
CA TRP A 362 -14.75 22.51 -27.32
C TRP A 362 -16.25 22.36 -27.54
N GLU A 363 -17.00 23.46 -27.50
CA GLU A 363 -18.44 23.47 -27.81
C GLU A 363 -18.71 23.04 -29.26
N ASP A 364 -17.89 23.51 -30.20
CA ASP A 364 -17.97 23.14 -31.62
C ASP A 364 -17.69 21.65 -31.85
N PHE A 365 -16.64 21.12 -31.22
CA PHE A 365 -16.32 19.69 -31.26
C PHE A 365 -17.46 18.85 -30.64
N SER A 366 -17.93 19.24 -29.45
CA SER A 366 -18.99 18.53 -28.71
C SER A 366 -20.32 18.50 -29.48
N SER A 367 -20.66 19.61 -30.13
CA SER A 367 -21.85 19.70 -30.99
C SER A 367 -21.72 18.85 -32.25
N SER A 368 -20.51 18.75 -32.79
CA SER A 368 -20.22 17.93 -33.98
C SER A 368 -20.29 16.43 -33.66
N MET A 369 -19.81 16.01 -32.48
CA MET A 369 -19.92 14.63 -31.99
C MET A 369 -21.37 14.16 -31.87
N ARG A 370 -22.28 15.02 -31.38
CA ARG A 370 -23.72 14.73 -31.31
C ARG A 370 -24.39 14.55 -32.67
N LEU A 371 -23.76 15.03 -33.74
CA LEU A 371 -24.25 14.97 -35.12
C LEU A 371 -23.41 14.02 -35.99
N TYR A 372 -22.64 13.10 -35.38
CA TYR A 372 -21.68 12.24 -36.08
C TYR A 372 -22.25 11.60 -37.35
N THR A 373 -23.46 11.03 -37.28
CA THR A 373 -24.06 10.29 -38.41
C THR A 373 -24.46 11.17 -39.59
N HIS A 374 -24.36 12.49 -39.46
CA HIS A 374 -24.72 13.48 -40.47
C HIS A 374 -23.52 14.33 -40.93
N MET A 375 -22.30 13.96 -40.55
CA MET A 375 -21.08 14.72 -40.81
C MET A 375 -20.02 13.86 -41.52
N ASP A 376 -19.18 14.52 -42.31
CA ASP A 376 -17.95 13.91 -42.85
C ASP A 376 -16.95 13.64 -41.70
N THR A 377 -16.49 12.40 -41.57
CA THR A 377 -15.51 11.97 -40.56
C THR A 377 -14.24 12.83 -40.56
N ALA A 378 -13.79 13.32 -41.72
CA ALA A 378 -12.60 14.16 -41.82
C ALA A 378 -12.82 15.54 -41.17
N VAL A 379 -14.01 16.11 -41.30
CA VAL A 379 -14.37 17.40 -40.66
C VAL A 379 -14.40 17.24 -39.14
N LEU A 380 -14.96 16.13 -38.65
CA LEU A 380 -14.98 15.85 -37.22
C LEU A 380 -13.57 15.63 -36.66
N GLN A 381 -12.70 14.91 -37.39
CA GLN A 381 -11.30 14.73 -37.01
C GLN A 381 -10.53 16.06 -36.96
N ALA A 382 -10.80 16.99 -37.88
CA ALA A 382 -10.17 18.31 -37.86
C ALA A 382 -10.59 19.11 -36.62
N LYS A 383 -11.89 19.15 -36.30
CA LYS A 383 -12.41 19.79 -35.08
C LYS A 383 -11.88 19.14 -33.80
N LYS A 384 -11.76 17.81 -33.81
CA LYS A 384 -11.14 17.04 -32.73
C LYS A 384 -9.68 17.46 -32.53
N GLN A 385 -8.91 17.58 -33.61
CA GLN A 385 -7.49 17.97 -33.53
C GLN A 385 -7.33 19.39 -32.97
N GLU A 386 -8.17 20.33 -33.38
CA GLU A 386 -8.16 21.70 -32.84
C GLU A 386 -8.48 21.73 -31.33
N ALA A 387 -9.52 20.99 -30.91
CA ALA A 387 -9.88 20.86 -29.50
C ALA A 387 -8.77 20.18 -28.67
N GLU A 388 -8.15 19.14 -29.22
CA GLU A 388 -7.02 18.42 -28.62
C GLU A 388 -5.82 19.34 -28.43
N ASP A 389 -5.45 20.11 -29.45
CA ASP A 389 -4.28 20.99 -29.42
C ASP A 389 -4.48 22.17 -28.47
N SER A 390 -5.71 22.69 -28.34
CA SER A 390 -6.05 23.69 -27.33
C SER A 390 -5.97 23.10 -25.91
N LEU A 391 -6.52 21.90 -25.69
CA LEU A 391 -6.48 21.24 -24.38
C LEU A 391 -5.05 20.86 -23.94
N TYR A 392 -4.20 20.45 -24.89
CA TYR A 392 -2.80 20.05 -24.66
C TYR A 392 -1.88 21.19 -24.19
N LYS A 393 -2.37 22.43 -24.18
CA LYS A 393 -1.64 23.57 -23.58
C LYS A 393 -1.71 23.60 -22.04
N GLY A 394 -2.61 22.83 -21.42
CA GLY A 394 -2.73 22.75 -19.97
C GLY A 394 -2.73 21.34 -19.39
N ILE A 395 -2.88 20.30 -20.24
CA ILE A 395 -3.03 18.91 -19.81
C ILE A 395 -2.07 17.99 -20.57
N ALA A 396 -1.35 17.16 -19.82
CA ALA A 396 -0.62 16.01 -20.33
C ALA A 396 -1.29 14.72 -19.82
N ARG A 397 -1.53 13.74 -20.70
CA ARG A 397 -2.13 12.45 -20.34
C ARG A 397 -1.63 11.33 -21.23
N THR A 398 -0.97 10.37 -20.60
CA THR A 398 -0.58 9.08 -21.17
C THR A 398 -1.51 7.97 -20.65
N GLU A 399 -1.93 7.09 -21.56
CA GLU A 399 -2.79 5.94 -21.28
C GLU A 399 -2.19 4.66 -21.85
N ARG A 400 -2.43 3.51 -21.20
CA ARG A 400 -1.92 2.21 -21.66
C ARG A 400 -2.56 1.75 -22.95
N THR A 401 -3.82 2.13 -23.20
CA THR A 401 -4.55 1.77 -24.42
C THR A 401 -3.93 2.34 -25.69
N THR A 402 -2.94 3.24 -25.58
CA THR A 402 -2.18 3.77 -26.72
C THR A 402 -1.11 2.82 -27.24
N VAL A 403 -0.80 1.73 -26.52
CA VAL A 403 0.18 0.71 -26.95
C VAL A 403 -0.47 -0.65 -27.17
N ASP A 404 0.06 -1.38 -28.15
CA ASP A 404 -0.42 -2.71 -28.50
C ASP A 404 -0.29 -3.71 -27.34
N GLY A 405 -1.21 -4.66 -27.28
CA GLY A 405 -1.28 -5.70 -26.24
C GLY A 405 -1.73 -5.24 -24.85
N ALA A 406 -1.83 -3.93 -24.57
CA ALA A 406 -2.26 -3.44 -23.25
C ALA A 406 -3.72 -3.79 -22.92
N SER A 407 -4.61 -3.71 -23.92
CA SER A 407 -6.02 -4.09 -23.78
C SER A 407 -6.20 -5.60 -23.60
N GLU A 408 -5.24 -6.40 -24.07
CA GLU A 408 -5.28 -7.86 -24.02
C GLU A 408 -4.82 -8.46 -22.69
N LEU A 409 -4.15 -7.66 -21.84
CA LEU A 409 -3.61 -8.10 -20.56
C LEU A 409 -4.70 -8.48 -19.55
N ILE A 410 -5.91 -7.91 -19.70
CA ILE A 410 -7.04 -8.20 -18.83
C ILE A 410 -7.98 -9.19 -19.53
N GLN A 411 -8.02 -10.41 -19.01
CA GLN A 411 -8.97 -11.42 -19.42
C GLN A 411 -10.21 -11.40 -18.54
N SER A 412 -11.39 -11.23 -19.13
CA SER A 412 -12.63 -11.33 -18.38
C SER A 412 -13.21 -12.75 -18.36
N SER A 413 -13.59 -13.18 -17.15
CA SER A 413 -14.26 -14.44 -16.88
C SER A 413 -15.62 -14.17 -16.24
N LEU A 414 -16.67 -14.22 -17.06
CA LEU A 414 -18.05 -14.22 -16.58
C LEU A 414 -18.42 -15.61 -16.10
N ILE A 415 -18.54 -15.81 -14.79
CA ILE A 415 -18.73 -17.14 -14.20
C ILE A 415 -20.20 -17.29 -13.76
N PRO A 416 -21.01 -18.11 -14.44
CA PRO A 416 -22.34 -18.45 -13.95
C PRO A 416 -22.23 -19.26 -12.66
N LEU A 417 -23.02 -18.88 -11.66
CA LEU A 417 -23.04 -19.53 -10.34
C LEU A 417 -24.02 -20.71 -10.31
N ASP A 418 -23.61 -21.80 -9.67
CA ASP A 418 -24.47 -22.93 -9.35
C ASP A 418 -25.35 -22.61 -8.14
N ILE A 419 -26.63 -22.30 -8.39
CA ILE A 419 -27.58 -21.94 -7.33
C ILE A 419 -28.12 -23.21 -6.67
N THR A 420 -28.06 -23.28 -5.34
CA THR A 420 -28.63 -24.36 -4.56
C THR A 420 -29.85 -23.90 -3.74
N LYS A 421 -30.56 -24.87 -3.14
CA LYS A 421 -31.64 -24.56 -2.19
C LYS A 421 -31.15 -23.70 -1.01
N GLU A 422 -29.91 -23.92 -0.55
CA GLU A 422 -29.37 -23.24 0.63
C GLU A 422 -29.22 -21.73 0.41
N ASP A 423 -28.99 -21.29 -0.83
CA ASP A 423 -28.89 -19.88 -1.23
C ASP A 423 -30.20 -19.12 -1.01
N VAL A 424 -31.33 -19.78 -1.26
CA VAL A 424 -32.67 -19.18 -1.14
C VAL A 424 -33.18 -19.22 0.31
N LEU A 425 -32.80 -20.26 1.06
CA LEU A 425 -33.26 -20.44 2.44
C LEU A 425 -32.88 -19.29 3.37
N SER A 426 -31.75 -18.64 3.14
CA SER A 426 -31.33 -17.45 3.91
C SER A 426 -32.37 -16.33 3.84
N PHE A 427 -32.92 -16.05 2.65
CA PHE A 427 -34.00 -15.07 2.44
C PHE A 427 -35.29 -15.50 3.15
N VAL A 428 -35.71 -16.75 2.95
CA VAL A 428 -36.96 -17.28 3.52
C VAL A 428 -36.94 -17.22 5.05
N PHE A 429 -35.82 -17.58 5.68
CA PHE A 429 -35.75 -17.62 7.14
C PHE A 429 -35.68 -16.24 7.79
N ILE A 430 -34.95 -15.29 7.20
CA ILE A 430 -34.91 -13.94 7.76
C ILE A 430 -36.25 -13.21 7.56
N ASP A 431 -36.92 -13.42 6.43
CA ASP A 431 -38.25 -12.86 6.18
C ASP A 431 -39.28 -13.42 7.17
N ARG A 432 -39.28 -14.74 7.40
CA ARG A 432 -40.12 -15.37 8.43
C ARG A 432 -39.85 -14.81 9.82
N VAL A 433 -38.58 -14.58 10.17
CA VAL A 433 -38.23 -13.95 11.45
C VAL A 433 -38.85 -12.54 11.57
N LEU A 434 -38.85 -11.74 10.51
CA LEU A 434 -39.47 -10.42 10.53
C LEU A 434 -40.99 -10.50 10.70
N GLN A 435 -41.63 -11.42 9.98
CA GLN A 435 -43.08 -11.69 10.10
C GLN A 435 -43.44 -12.16 11.53
N ASP A 436 -42.69 -13.09 12.09
CA ASP A 436 -42.91 -13.64 13.44
C ASP A 436 -42.73 -12.59 14.54
N LEU A 437 -41.93 -11.55 14.29
CA LEU A 437 -41.74 -10.40 15.19
C LEU A 437 -42.72 -9.25 14.90
N GLY A 438 -43.52 -9.33 13.84
CA GLY A 438 -44.43 -8.27 13.41
C GLY A 438 -43.71 -7.01 12.91
N LEU A 439 -42.51 -7.15 12.34
CA LEU A 439 -41.74 -6.05 11.76
C LEU A 439 -42.08 -5.89 10.27
N ASN A 440 -42.44 -4.67 9.85
CA ASN A 440 -42.79 -4.35 8.45
C ASN A 440 -41.57 -4.12 7.54
N GLU A 441 -40.37 -4.50 7.98
CA GLU A 441 -39.14 -4.34 7.19
C GLU A 441 -39.06 -5.41 6.09
N LYS A 442 -38.44 -5.06 4.96
CA LYS A 442 -38.14 -6.00 3.87
C LYS A 442 -36.64 -6.29 3.83
N VAL A 443 -36.26 -7.54 3.55
CA VAL A 443 -34.84 -7.89 3.39
C VAL A 443 -34.40 -7.63 1.95
N PRO A 444 -33.36 -6.81 1.73
CA PRO A 444 -32.77 -6.65 0.41
C PRO A 444 -32.19 -7.98 -0.10
N VAL A 445 -32.54 -8.37 -1.33
CA VAL A 445 -32.00 -9.58 -1.97
C VAL A 445 -30.47 -9.55 -2.03
N ASP A 446 -29.89 -8.37 -2.22
CA ASP A 446 -28.44 -8.20 -2.25
C ASP A 446 -27.76 -8.55 -0.93
N TYR A 447 -28.44 -8.45 0.22
CA TYR A 447 -27.85 -8.90 1.49
C TYR A 447 -27.65 -10.41 1.47
N VAL A 448 -28.67 -11.14 1.01
CA VAL A 448 -28.66 -12.60 0.93
C VAL A 448 -27.62 -13.09 -0.09
N LYS A 449 -27.52 -12.41 -1.24
CA LYS A 449 -26.47 -12.68 -2.24
C LYS A 449 -25.07 -12.41 -1.71
N SER A 450 -24.93 -11.50 -0.74
CA SER A 450 -23.62 -11.00 -0.28
C SER A 450 -23.01 -11.80 0.86
N THR A 451 -23.78 -12.39 1.76
CA THR A 451 -23.19 -13.19 2.84
C THR A 451 -24.13 -14.28 3.34
N PRO A 452 -23.63 -15.51 3.60
CA PRO A 452 -24.37 -16.49 4.38
C PRO A 452 -24.41 -16.05 5.87
N TYR A 453 -25.27 -16.70 6.68
CA TYR A 453 -25.33 -16.42 8.12
C TYR A 453 -25.54 -14.93 8.43
N LEU A 454 -26.53 -14.30 7.79
CA LEU A 454 -26.80 -12.85 7.86
C LEU A 454 -26.70 -12.28 9.28
N MET A 455 -27.32 -12.93 10.27
CA MET A 455 -27.33 -12.43 11.64
C MET A 455 -25.94 -12.46 12.30
N SER A 456 -25.02 -13.31 11.85
CA SER A 456 -23.62 -13.32 12.31
C SER A 456 -22.78 -12.15 11.78
N PHE A 457 -23.11 -11.58 10.62
CA PHE A 457 -22.29 -10.57 9.94
C PHE A 457 -22.92 -9.18 9.82
N MET A 458 -24.25 -9.04 9.97
CA MET A 458 -24.97 -7.76 9.87
C MET A 458 -24.83 -6.82 11.10
N GLU A 459 -23.69 -6.81 11.80
CA GLU A 459 -23.52 -6.14 13.11
C GLU A 459 -23.90 -4.64 13.10
N HIS A 460 -23.58 -3.91 12.03
CA HIS A 460 -23.83 -2.46 11.90
C HIS A 460 -25.00 -2.11 10.97
N TYR A 461 -25.76 -3.10 10.51
CA TYR A 461 -26.81 -2.88 9.53
C TYR A 461 -28.13 -2.51 10.21
N LYS A 462 -28.84 -1.52 9.66
CA LYS A 462 -30.12 -1.00 10.16
C LYS A 462 -31.15 -2.13 10.43
N LEU A 463 -31.20 -3.13 9.56
CA LEU A 463 -32.11 -4.28 9.72
C LEU A 463 -31.86 -5.04 11.04
N LYS A 464 -30.61 -5.42 11.31
CA LYS A 464 -30.26 -6.12 12.57
C LYS A 464 -30.43 -5.21 13.79
N GLN A 465 -30.14 -3.91 13.66
CA GLN A 465 -30.36 -2.94 14.73
C GLN A 465 -31.85 -2.87 15.12
N LYS A 466 -32.76 -2.78 14.15
CA LYS A 466 -34.21 -2.80 14.38
C LYS A 466 -34.67 -4.10 15.05
N ILE A 467 -34.21 -5.26 14.58
CA ILE A 467 -34.47 -6.56 15.22
C ILE A 467 -33.99 -6.56 16.68
N THR A 468 -32.77 -6.04 16.93
CA THR A 468 -32.18 -5.97 18.27
C THR A 468 -33.00 -5.06 19.20
N GLN A 469 -33.37 -3.87 18.74
CA GLN A 469 -34.16 -2.90 19.50
C GLN A 469 -35.55 -3.45 19.86
N TYR A 470 -36.22 -4.13 18.93
CA TYR A 470 -37.49 -4.79 19.20
C TYR A 470 -37.33 -5.86 20.28
N LEU A 471 -36.32 -6.73 20.16
CA LEU A 471 -36.09 -7.81 21.11
C LEU A 471 -35.62 -7.34 22.49
N GLN A 472 -34.92 -6.21 22.58
CA GLN A 472 -34.61 -5.56 23.86
C GLN A 472 -35.89 -5.13 24.62
N LYS A 473 -36.92 -4.67 23.89
CA LYS A 473 -38.24 -4.36 24.46
C LYS A 473 -39.08 -5.61 24.75
N SER A 474 -38.82 -6.71 24.04
CA SER A 474 -39.52 -8.00 24.20
C SER A 474 -38.57 -9.20 24.36
N PRO A 475 -37.78 -9.29 25.45
CA PRO A 475 -36.73 -10.31 25.59
C PRO A 475 -37.22 -11.76 25.57
N GLY A 476 -38.48 -12.00 25.92
CA GLY A 476 -39.12 -13.34 25.86
C GLY A 476 -39.21 -13.92 24.44
N GLN A 477 -39.13 -13.06 23.41
CA GLN A 477 -39.23 -13.46 22.01
C GLN A 477 -37.87 -13.78 21.35
N VAL A 478 -36.76 -13.63 22.07
CA VAL A 478 -35.40 -13.80 21.51
C VAL A 478 -35.15 -15.18 20.87
N ASN A 479 -35.85 -16.22 21.31
CA ASN A 479 -35.70 -17.56 20.72
C ASN A 479 -36.24 -17.65 19.28
N LYS A 480 -37.13 -16.73 18.85
CA LYS A 480 -37.65 -16.67 17.47
C LYS A 480 -36.55 -16.44 16.44
N VAL A 481 -35.46 -15.76 16.81
CA VAL A 481 -34.33 -15.53 15.91
C VAL A 481 -33.29 -16.65 15.91
N ASN A 482 -33.47 -17.72 16.71
CA ASN A 482 -32.54 -18.85 16.78
C ASN A 482 -32.71 -19.82 15.60
N VAL A 483 -32.49 -19.32 14.39
CA VAL A 483 -32.59 -20.10 13.16
C VAL A 483 -31.17 -20.52 12.72
N PRO A 484 -30.83 -21.82 12.68
CA PRO A 484 -29.47 -22.29 12.35
C PRO A 484 -28.90 -21.79 11.02
N HIS A 485 -29.76 -21.35 10.09
CA HIS A 485 -29.32 -20.78 8.80
C HIS A 485 -28.81 -19.35 8.89
N LEU A 486 -29.25 -18.60 9.90
CA LEU A 486 -28.91 -17.18 10.07
C LEU A 486 -27.64 -16.97 10.91
N TRP A 487 -27.15 -18.00 11.61
CA TRP A 487 -26.02 -17.92 12.53
C TRP A 487 -24.94 -18.94 12.22
N MET A 488 -23.68 -18.54 12.36
CA MET A 488 -22.55 -19.47 12.28
C MET A 488 -22.56 -20.48 13.43
N ASN A 489 -22.20 -21.73 13.12
CA ASN A 489 -22.18 -22.82 14.09
C ASN A 489 -20.83 -22.88 14.82
N GLU A 490 -20.79 -22.35 16.04
CA GLU A 490 -19.59 -22.32 16.89
C GLU A 490 -19.05 -23.73 17.19
N SER A 491 -19.95 -24.71 17.42
CA SER A 491 -19.56 -26.09 17.72
C SER A 491 -18.92 -26.78 16.52
N ALA A 492 -19.38 -26.48 15.29
CA ALA A 492 -18.75 -26.98 14.07
C ALA A 492 -17.32 -26.45 13.92
N ILE A 493 -17.14 -25.14 14.12
CA ILE A 493 -15.82 -24.48 14.06
C ILE A 493 -14.88 -25.06 15.12
N LYS A 494 -15.36 -25.14 16.36
CA LYS A 494 -14.62 -25.66 17.52
C LYS A 494 -13.94 -27.00 17.24
N HIS A 495 -14.59 -27.87 16.46
CA HIS A 495 -14.12 -29.22 16.14
C HIS A 495 -13.62 -29.39 14.70
N TYR A 496 -13.24 -28.29 14.01
CA TYR A 496 -12.73 -28.33 12.63
C TYR A 496 -13.66 -29.08 11.65
N LYS A 497 -14.99 -28.92 11.78
CA LYS A 497 -15.98 -29.52 10.88
C LYS A 497 -16.25 -28.64 9.66
N ARG A 498 -16.40 -29.25 8.49
CA ARG A 498 -16.78 -28.52 7.27
C ARG A 498 -18.10 -27.77 7.49
N LEU A 499 -18.11 -26.47 7.17
CA LEU A 499 -19.32 -25.68 7.16
C LEU A 499 -20.05 -25.87 5.82
N PRO A 500 -21.39 -25.95 5.82
CA PRO A 500 -22.15 -26.06 4.58
C PRO A 500 -21.99 -24.79 3.72
N ASP A 501 -21.95 -24.99 2.41
CA ASP A 501 -21.90 -23.92 1.42
C ASP A 501 -23.33 -23.38 1.21
N LYS A 502 -23.60 -22.19 1.76
CA LYS A 502 -24.94 -21.55 1.80
C LYS A 502 -25.03 -20.27 0.97
N ASN A 503 -24.02 -20.04 0.14
CA ASN A 503 -23.90 -18.86 -0.70
C ASN A 503 -23.03 -19.22 -1.92
N ALA A 504 -23.60 -19.15 -3.11
CA ALA A 504 -22.98 -19.60 -4.35
C ALA A 504 -21.76 -18.77 -4.72
N ARG A 505 -21.80 -17.45 -4.50
CA ARG A 505 -20.62 -16.56 -4.67
C ARG A 505 -19.46 -17.02 -3.77
N LEU A 506 -19.73 -17.27 -2.50
CA LEU A 506 -18.71 -17.71 -1.55
C LEU A 506 -18.17 -19.10 -1.91
N ALA A 507 -19.02 -20.02 -2.35
CA ALA A 507 -18.61 -21.34 -2.80
C ALA A 507 -17.64 -21.23 -3.99
N LYS A 508 -17.98 -20.40 -5.00
CA LYS A 508 -17.09 -20.16 -6.15
C LYS A 508 -15.79 -19.47 -5.74
N ILE A 509 -15.85 -18.46 -4.86
CA ILE A 509 -14.63 -17.80 -4.37
C ILE A 509 -13.73 -18.76 -3.60
N LYS A 510 -14.28 -19.68 -2.80
CA LYS A 510 -13.48 -20.72 -2.14
C LYS A 510 -12.79 -21.63 -3.15
N GLU A 511 -13.47 -22.03 -4.22
CA GLU A 511 -12.87 -22.85 -5.30
C GLU A 511 -11.68 -22.14 -5.95
N ILE A 512 -11.82 -20.84 -6.24
CA ILE A 512 -10.78 -20.03 -6.87
C ILE A 512 -9.62 -19.74 -5.91
N ALA A 513 -9.93 -19.45 -4.65
CA ALA A 513 -8.94 -19.09 -3.63
C ALA A 513 -8.22 -20.29 -3.01
N LEU A 514 -8.87 -21.46 -2.97
CA LEU A 514 -8.35 -22.70 -2.38
C LEU A 514 -8.45 -23.86 -3.39
N PRO A 515 -7.82 -23.76 -4.59
CA PRO A 515 -7.63 -24.93 -5.43
C PRO A 515 -6.78 -25.97 -4.68
N THR A 516 -6.80 -27.22 -5.14
CA THR A 516 -6.07 -28.33 -4.51
C THR A 516 -4.61 -27.94 -4.20
N ASN A 517 -4.16 -28.19 -2.96
CA ASN A 517 -2.85 -27.83 -2.41
C ASN A 517 -2.60 -26.34 -2.08
N ALA A 518 -3.46 -25.39 -2.47
CA ALA A 518 -3.26 -23.98 -2.15
C ALA A 518 -3.28 -23.68 -0.65
N GLU A 519 -3.98 -24.48 0.15
CA GLU A 519 -3.97 -24.40 1.62
C GLU A 519 -2.61 -24.77 2.22
N LYS A 520 -1.73 -25.41 1.44
CA LYS A 520 -0.39 -25.87 1.83
C LYS A 520 0.73 -24.97 1.36
N LEU A 521 0.43 -23.94 0.57
CA LEU A 521 1.42 -22.94 0.17
C LEU A 521 1.66 -21.97 1.33
N LEU A 522 2.93 -21.78 1.70
CA LEU A 522 3.37 -20.76 2.67
C LEU A 522 3.74 -19.44 1.98
N TRP A 523 4.19 -19.52 0.72
CA TRP A 523 4.41 -18.40 -0.18
C TRP A 523 3.87 -18.69 -1.58
N ILE A 524 3.71 -17.63 -2.38
CA ILE A 524 3.40 -17.71 -3.80
C ILE A 524 4.63 -18.27 -4.54
N PRO A 525 4.47 -19.26 -5.44
CA PRO A 525 5.59 -19.77 -6.24
C PRO A 525 6.22 -18.64 -7.05
N PRO A 526 7.56 -18.54 -7.09
CA PRO A 526 8.23 -17.52 -7.89
C PRO A 526 7.90 -17.68 -9.38
N SER A 527 7.91 -16.56 -10.07
CA SER A 527 7.67 -16.41 -11.51
C SER A 527 8.75 -17.13 -12.34
N LEU A 528 10.00 -17.13 -11.87
CA LEU A 528 11.13 -17.82 -12.50
C LEU A 528 11.79 -18.80 -11.49
N PRO A 529 11.31 -20.04 -11.38
CA PRO A 529 11.98 -21.04 -10.54
C PRO A 529 13.39 -21.35 -11.10
N TYR A 530 14.37 -21.56 -10.22
CA TYR A 530 15.74 -21.93 -10.62
C TYR A 530 15.89 -23.43 -10.88
N TYR A 531 14.93 -24.22 -10.41
CA TYR A 531 14.79 -25.64 -10.67
C TYR A 531 13.32 -26.05 -10.44
N ASP A 532 12.92 -27.21 -10.98
CA ASP A 532 11.53 -27.69 -10.90
C ASP A 532 10.97 -27.73 -9.47
N PHE A 533 9.70 -27.32 -9.32
CA PHE A 533 8.99 -27.35 -8.05
C PHE A 533 8.77 -28.78 -7.53
N GLY A 534 8.98 -28.94 -6.21
CA GLY A 534 8.72 -30.18 -5.47
C GLY A 534 7.46 -30.10 -4.59
N GLY A 535 7.19 -31.17 -3.84
CA GLY A 535 6.15 -31.23 -2.80
C GLY A 535 4.79 -30.65 -3.22
N CYS A 536 4.24 -29.79 -2.35
CA CYS A 536 2.96 -29.11 -2.60
C CYS A 536 3.02 -27.98 -3.64
N TYR A 537 4.22 -27.58 -4.11
CA TYR A 537 4.41 -26.55 -5.13
C TYR A 537 4.27 -27.08 -6.55
N LYS A 538 4.41 -28.40 -6.74
CA LYS A 538 4.29 -29.05 -8.04
C LYS A 538 2.91 -28.79 -8.68
N GLY A 539 2.92 -28.19 -9.87
CA GLY A 539 1.70 -27.84 -10.62
C GLY A 539 0.97 -26.59 -10.09
N MET A 540 1.62 -25.80 -9.24
CA MET A 540 1.07 -24.56 -8.68
C MET A 540 1.74 -23.31 -9.24
N ASP A 541 2.57 -23.41 -10.28
CA ASP A 541 3.33 -22.32 -10.93
C ASP A 541 2.46 -21.11 -11.33
N GLN A 542 1.18 -21.35 -11.64
CA GLN A 542 0.22 -20.29 -11.98
C GLN A 542 -0.62 -19.78 -10.79
N PHE A 543 -0.37 -20.25 -9.57
CA PHE A 543 -1.11 -19.81 -8.39
C PHE A 543 -0.89 -18.31 -8.16
N SER A 544 -1.96 -17.61 -7.80
CA SER A 544 -1.92 -16.17 -7.58
C SER A 544 -2.85 -15.76 -6.46
N LYS A 545 -2.52 -14.65 -5.80
CA LYS A 545 -3.40 -14.00 -4.85
C LYS A 545 -4.67 -13.49 -5.52
N LEU A 546 -5.71 -13.31 -4.70
CA LEU A 546 -7.04 -12.87 -5.10
C LEU A 546 -7.45 -11.59 -4.37
N LEU A 547 -7.74 -10.54 -5.12
CA LEU A 547 -8.33 -9.29 -4.63
C LEU A 547 -9.84 -9.28 -4.88
N ILE A 548 -10.65 -8.98 -3.87
CA ILE A 548 -12.11 -9.03 -3.95
C ILE A 548 -12.71 -7.69 -3.57
N PHE A 549 -13.53 -7.11 -4.45
CA PHE A 549 -14.25 -5.86 -4.22
C PHE A 549 -15.75 -6.08 -3.99
N SER A 550 -16.25 -5.58 -2.86
CA SER A 550 -17.66 -5.66 -2.45
C SER A 550 -18.27 -4.28 -2.22
N ALA A 551 -19.57 -4.13 -2.49
CA ALA A 551 -20.32 -2.93 -2.12
C ALA A 551 -20.70 -2.90 -0.61
N TRP A 552 -20.57 -4.03 0.09
CA TRP A 552 -21.11 -4.22 1.45
C TRP A 552 -20.02 -4.53 2.48
N GLU A 553 -20.02 -3.77 3.59
CA GLU A 553 -19.07 -3.87 4.72
C GLU A 553 -19.05 -5.25 5.40
N MET A 554 -20.16 -5.99 5.39
CA MET A 554 -20.22 -7.35 5.97
C MET A 554 -19.40 -8.38 5.19
N VAL A 555 -19.14 -8.16 3.90
CA VAL A 555 -18.50 -9.14 3.01
C VAL A 555 -17.01 -9.34 3.34
N PRO A 556 -16.19 -8.28 3.51
CA PRO A 556 -14.80 -8.45 3.96
C PRO A 556 -14.66 -9.38 5.16
N ARG A 557 -15.50 -9.22 6.18
CA ARG A 557 -15.47 -10.06 7.38
C ARG A 557 -15.97 -11.48 7.13
N ALA A 558 -17.03 -11.65 6.33
CA ALA A 558 -17.59 -12.96 6.02
C ALA A 558 -16.61 -13.81 5.19
N VAL A 559 -16.10 -13.25 4.09
CA VAL A 559 -15.17 -13.97 3.19
C VAL A 559 -13.89 -14.30 3.94
N SER A 560 -13.30 -13.34 4.63
CA SER A 560 -12.03 -13.53 5.35
C SER A 560 -12.10 -14.63 6.40
N THR A 561 -13.18 -14.66 7.19
CA THR A 561 -13.34 -15.67 8.25
C THR A 561 -13.66 -17.04 7.68
N MET A 562 -14.53 -17.13 6.67
CA MET A 562 -14.95 -18.42 6.11
C MET A 562 -13.90 -19.08 5.23
N VAL A 563 -13.15 -18.31 4.43
CA VAL A 563 -12.03 -18.82 3.62
C VAL A 563 -10.85 -19.21 4.52
N SER A 564 -10.50 -18.38 5.50
CA SER A 564 -9.42 -18.71 6.44
C SER A 564 -9.75 -19.92 7.31
N TYR A 565 -10.99 -20.05 7.76
CA TYR A 565 -11.42 -21.23 8.49
C TYR A 565 -11.31 -22.50 7.64
N GLU A 566 -11.69 -22.44 6.36
CA GLU A 566 -11.59 -23.59 5.47
C GLU A 566 -10.13 -24.01 5.22
N ALA A 567 -9.22 -23.05 5.00
CA ALA A 567 -7.79 -23.31 4.91
C ALA A 567 -7.23 -23.94 6.21
N GLU A 568 -7.61 -23.40 7.38
CA GLU A 568 -7.19 -23.95 8.67
C GLU A 568 -7.78 -25.36 8.92
N ARG A 569 -9.00 -25.61 8.45
CA ARG A 569 -9.66 -26.93 8.53
C ARG A 569 -8.93 -27.98 7.69
N LEU A 570 -8.50 -27.61 6.48
CA LEU A 570 -7.77 -28.48 5.57
C LEU A 570 -6.31 -28.72 6.02
N THR A 571 -5.75 -27.84 6.86
CA THR A 571 -4.39 -27.97 7.41
C THR A 571 -4.42 -28.46 8.86
N VAL A 572 -4.54 -27.55 9.83
CA VAL A 572 -4.56 -27.87 11.26
C VAL A 572 -5.62 -28.91 11.58
N GLY A 573 -6.84 -28.73 11.06
CA GLY A 573 -7.95 -29.65 11.30
C GLY A 573 -7.65 -31.06 10.79
N GLU A 574 -6.91 -31.19 9.70
CA GLU A 574 -6.48 -32.49 9.16
C GLU A 574 -5.36 -33.12 10.01
N LEU A 575 -4.38 -32.32 10.46
CA LEU A 575 -3.34 -32.80 11.37
C LEU A 575 -3.93 -33.29 12.71
N VAL A 576 -4.94 -32.59 13.24
CA VAL A 576 -5.69 -33.01 14.44
C VAL A 576 -6.33 -34.40 14.23
N LYS A 577 -6.90 -34.68 13.06
CA LYS A 577 -7.49 -36.00 12.76
C LYS A 577 -6.44 -37.11 12.67
N ARG A 578 -5.25 -36.82 12.11
CA ARG A 578 -4.14 -37.78 11.99
C ARG A 578 -3.51 -38.11 13.35
N THR A 579 -3.57 -37.18 14.31
CA THR A 579 -3.01 -37.34 15.65
C THR A 579 -3.79 -38.36 16.50
N SER A 580 -3.09 -39.31 17.14
CA SER A 580 -3.72 -40.44 17.86
C SER A 580 -4.70 -40.02 18.96
N LYS A 581 -5.88 -40.67 18.99
CA LYS A 581 -6.94 -40.50 20.02
C LYS A 581 -6.48 -40.74 21.47
N ARG A 582 -5.31 -41.34 21.68
CA ARG A 582 -4.77 -41.71 23.00
C ARG A 582 -4.16 -40.51 23.75
N LYS A 583 -3.73 -39.45 23.04
CA LYS A 583 -3.40 -38.15 23.62
C LYS A 583 -4.71 -37.39 23.80
N LYS A 584 -5.05 -36.99 25.04
CA LYS A 584 -6.33 -36.31 25.37
C LYS A 584 -6.61 -35.15 24.40
N ARG A 585 -7.89 -35.00 24.00
CA ARG A 585 -8.41 -33.91 23.12
C ARG A 585 -8.26 -32.50 23.70
N GLU A 586 -7.89 -32.38 24.98
CA GLU A 586 -7.64 -31.08 25.62
C GLU A 586 -6.51 -30.35 24.90
N GLY A 587 -6.84 -29.22 24.28
CA GLY A 587 -5.87 -28.37 23.59
C GLY A 587 -5.92 -28.40 22.05
N MET A 588 -6.68 -29.31 21.44
CA MET A 588 -6.74 -29.47 19.96
C MET A 588 -8.00 -28.86 19.31
N GLU A 589 -8.81 -28.16 20.09
CA GLU A 589 -10.01 -27.46 19.61
C GLU A 589 -9.64 -26.09 19.07
N TYR A 590 -10.40 -25.59 18.10
CA TYR A 590 -10.12 -24.31 17.42
C TYR A 590 -9.95 -23.13 18.39
N PHE A 591 -10.82 -23.05 19.41
CA PHE A 591 -10.85 -21.98 20.41
C PHE A 591 -10.05 -22.28 21.68
N SER A 592 -9.17 -23.30 21.64
CA SER A 592 -8.30 -23.64 22.77
C SER A 592 -7.35 -22.48 23.10
N GLN A 593 -7.11 -22.25 24.40
CA GLN A 593 -6.08 -21.29 24.85
C GLN A 593 -4.66 -21.78 24.53
N ARG A 594 -4.44 -23.10 24.56
CA ARG A 594 -3.16 -23.71 24.14
C ARG A 594 -3.27 -24.05 22.66
N ARG A 595 -2.38 -23.48 21.85
CA ARG A 595 -2.33 -23.74 20.41
C ARG A 595 -1.88 -25.17 20.10
N PHE A 596 -2.34 -25.74 18.99
CA PHE A 596 -1.88 -27.04 18.49
C PHE A 596 -1.68 -26.97 16.98
N PRO A 597 -0.51 -27.37 16.44
CA PRO A 597 0.68 -27.84 17.15
C PRO A 597 1.41 -26.74 17.95
N GLN A 598 2.24 -27.17 18.89
CA GLN A 598 3.15 -26.29 19.63
C GLN A 598 4.33 -25.85 18.73
N PRO A 599 4.96 -24.69 18.98
CA PRO A 599 6.16 -24.28 18.24
C PRO A 599 7.23 -25.39 18.29
N ARG A 600 7.92 -25.59 17.17
CA ARG A 600 8.97 -26.61 17.00
C ARG A 600 10.34 -26.03 16.67
N LEU A 601 10.43 -24.77 16.26
CA LEU A 601 11.68 -24.06 15.94
C LEU A 601 11.98 -22.95 16.97
N SER A 602 11.74 -23.21 18.26
CA SER A 602 12.08 -22.27 19.34
C SER A 602 13.50 -22.50 19.87
N PHE A 603 14.19 -21.42 20.17
CA PHE A 603 15.47 -21.39 20.86
C PHE A 603 15.24 -21.41 22.37
N SER A 604 15.97 -22.26 23.07
CA SER A 604 15.77 -22.46 24.50
C SER A 604 17.08 -22.78 25.19
N MET A 605 17.18 -22.44 26.47
CA MET A 605 18.29 -22.84 27.34
C MET A 605 17.89 -24.10 28.12
N ARG A 606 18.80 -25.06 28.24
CA ARG A 606 18.66 -26.23 29.10
C ARG A 606 19.93 -26.36 29.94
N ASP A 607 19.79 -26.41 31.26
CA ASP A 607 20.93 -26.52 32.17
C ASP A 607 21.99 -25.42 31.96
N ASN A 608 21.53 -24.18 31.67
CA ASN A 608 22.33 -23.01 31.28
C ASN A 608 23.11 -23.12 29.96
N GLU A 609 22.86 -24.16 29.17
CA GLU A 609 23.45 -24.33 27.83
C GLU A 609 22.41 -24.17 26.71
N PRO A 610 22.79 -23.69 25.52
CA PRO A 610 21.92 -23.65 24.35
C PRO A 610 21.41 -25.04 23.94
N ALA A 611 20.09 -25.21 23.88
CA ALA A 611 19.43 -26.45 23.44
C ALA A 611 18.77 -26.30 22.07
N ASN A 612 18.75 -27.39 21.29
CA ASN A 612 18.27 -27.43 19.90
C ASN A 612 19.17 -26.65 18.91
N MET A 613 20.49 -26.74 19.07
CA MET A 613 21.49 -26.11 18.19
C MET A 613 21.26 -26.37 16.69
N ASN A 614 20.69 -27.53 16.33
CA ASN A 614 20.39 -27.88 14.94
C ASN A 614 19.42 -26.89 14.24
N HIS A 615 18.69 -26.03 14.95
CA HIS A 615 17.90 -24.96 14.32
C HIS A 615 18.78 -23.93 13.59
N LEU A 616 20.06 -23.82 13.95
CA LEU A 616 21.04 -22.96 13.28
C LEU A 616 21.28 -23.36 11.82
N THR A 617 20.94 -24.59 11.42
CA THR A 617 20.99 -25.03 10.00
C THR A 617 20.10 -24.20 9.08
N LEU A 618 19.07 -23.54 9.62
CA LEU A 618 18.19 -22.64 8.87
C LEU A 618 18.62 -21.17 8.98
N LEU A 619 19.38 -20.80 10.02
CA LEU A 619 19.71 -19.41 10.36
C LEU A 619 21.13 -18.99 9.99
N TYR A 620 22.10 -19.87 10.17
CA TYR A 620 23.51 -19.51 10.06
C TYR A 620 23.82 -19.05 8.63
N PRO A 621 24.24 -17.80 8.44
CA PRO A 621 24.47 -17.23 7.11
C PRO A 621 25.83 -17.66 6.59
N SER A 622 25.98 -18.94 6.26
CA SER A 622 27.28 -19.47 5.84
C SER A 622 27.72 -18.85 4.52
N VAL A 623 28.85 -18.14 4.56
CA VAL A 623 29.46 -17.46 3.41
C VAL A 623 29.98 -18.48 2.41
N THR A 624 30.59 -19.56 2.88
CA THR A 624 31.09 -20.62 1.99
C THR A 624 29.93 -21.30 1.27
N LEU A 625 28.89 -21.72 2.00
CA LEU A 625 27.73 -22.40 1.40
C LEU A 625 26.96 -21.48 0.43
N SER A 626 26.90 -20.16 0.68
CA SER A 626 26.22 -19.24 -0.23
C SER A 626 26.88 -19.22 -1.61
N ARG A 627 28.22 -19.31 -1.67
CA ARG A 627 29.02 -19.32 -2.91
C ARG A 627 28.99 -20.64 -3.70
N LEU A 628 28.60 -21.76 -3.08
CA LEU A 628 28.59 -23.07 -3.76
C LEU A 628 27.48 -23.21 -4.82
N PHE A 629 26.48 -22.32 -4.80
CA PHE A 629 25.36 -22.29 -5.73
C PHE A 629 25.22 -20.89 -6.33
N ASN A 630 25.29 -20.80 -7.67
CA ASN A 630 25.07 -19.59 -8.44
C ASN A 630 23.79 -19.75 -9.30
N PRO A 631 22.70 -19.04 -8.98
CA PRO A 631 21.46 -19.08 -9.74
C PRO A 631 21.59 -18.74 -11.24
N ALA A 632 22.37 -17.71 -11.59
CA ALA A 632 22.52 -17.25 -12.97
C ALA A 632 23.16 -18.32 -13.86
N ASP A 633 24.16 -19.01 -13.33
CA ASP A 633 24.83 -20.13 -14.00
C ASP A 633 23.91 -21.35 -14.16
N VAL A 634 23.13 -21.68 -13.13
CA VAL A 634 22.17 -22.81 -13.19
C VAL A 634 21.10 -22.59 -14.25
N LEU A 635 20.54 -21.38 -14.33
CA LEU A 635 19.57 -21.03 -15.38
C LEU A 635 20.21 -21.08 -16.77
N SER A 636 21.43 -20.54 -16.92
CA SER A 636 22.17 -20.54 -18.19
C SER A 636 22.48 -21.96 -18.69
N ARG A 637 22.83 -22.88 -17.78
CA ARG A 637 23.15 -24.29 -18.09
C ARG A 637 21.92 -25.21 -18.09
N ARG A 638 20.76 -24.74 -17.60
CA ARG A 638 19.49 -25.48 -17.52
C ARG A 638 19.59 -26.79 -16.76
N LEU A 639 20.24 -26.77 -15.60
CA LEU A 639 20.39 -27.98 -14.80
C LEU A 639 19.07 -28.42 -14.17
N SER A 640 18.83 -29.73 -14.15
CA SER A 640 17.80 -30.32 -13.30
C SER A 640 18.19 -30.23 -11.81
N LEU A 641 17.19 -30.32 -10.91
CA LEU A 641 17.46 -30.35 -9.47
C LEU A 641 18.40 -31.50 -9.07
N SER A 642 18.33 -32.65 -9.74
CA SER A 642 19.22 -33.78 -9.49
C SER A 642 20.67 -33.50 -9.89
N GLU A 643 20.89 -32.88 -11.06
CA GLU A 643 22.23 -32.51 -11.52
C GLU A 643 22.83 -31.43 -10.63
N LEU A 644 22.03 -30.42 -10.27
CA LEU A 644 22.43 -29.37 -9.33
C LEU A 644 22.80 -29.93 -7.96
N LYS A 645 22.01 -30.85 -7.41
CA LYS A 645 22.31 -31.50 -6.14
C LYS A 645 23.63 -32.28 -6.20
N ALA A 646 23.88 -33.01 -7.28
CA ALA A 646 25.13 -33.76 -7.47
C ALA A 646 26.35 -32.82 -7.57
N GLU A 647 26.22 -31.70 -8.30
CA GLU A 647 27.30 -30.71 -8.42
C GLU A 647 27.61 -30.03 -7.08
N ILE A 648 26.58 -29.64 -6.32
CA ILE A 648 26.76 -29.07 -4.97
C ILE A 648 27.34 -30.12 -4.03
N GLU A 649 26.91 -31.38 -4.12
CA GLU A 649 27.43 -32.47 -3.28
C GLU A 649 28.92 -32.68 -3.49
N GLU A 650 29.41 -32.64 -4.74
CA GLU A 650 30.85 -32.71 -5.05
C GLU A 650 31.62 -31.54 -4.43
N LYS A 651 31.10 -30.31 -4.56
CA LYS A 651 31.72 -29.11 -3.95
C LYS A 651 31.74 -29.20 -2.43
N VAL A 652 30.64 -29.66 -1.81
CA VAL A 652 30.54 -29.89 -0.36
C VAL A 652 31.53 -30.97 0.07
N GLN A 653 31.71 -32.04 -0.71
CA GLN A 653 32.69 -33.08 -0.44
C GLN A 653 34.11 -32.52 -0.41
N ILE A 654 34.48 -31.69 -1.39
CA ILE A 654 35.78 -31.01 -1.41
C ILE A 654 35.97 -30.14 -0.16
N SER A 655 34.94 -29.37 0.25
CA SER A 655 35.01 -28.57 1.48
C SER A 655 35.18 -29.43 2.73
N LEU A 656 34.51 -30.59 2.81
CA LEU A 656 34.65 -31.52 3.93
C LEU A 656 36.04 -32.17 3.98
N ASP A 657 36.58 -32.58 2.84
CA ASP A 657 37.92 -33.19 2.74
C ASP A 657 39.03 -32.18 3.05
N GLY A 658 38.77 -30.89 2.82
CA GLY A 658 39.66 -29.78 3.20
C GLY A 658 39.72 -29.50 4.71
N LEU A 659 38.80 -30.07 5.51
CA LEU A 659 38.87 -29.97 6.97
C LEU A 659 39.97 -30.93 7.48
N ASN A 660 40.99 -30.40 8.15
CA ASN A 660 42.03 -31.21 8.81
C ASN A 660 41.47 -31.89 10.07
N LEU A 661 40.58 -32.86 9.89
CA LEU A 661 39.89 -33.55 10.97
C LEU A 661 40.82 -34.51 11.71
N PRO A 662 40.79 -34.55 13.07
CA PRO A 662 41.44 -35.61 13.83
C PRO A 662 40.87 -36.98 13.41
N GLN A 663 41.65 -38.07 13.54
CA GLN A 663 41.18 -39.40 13.18
C GLN A 663 39.99 -39.83 14.07
N ILE A 664 38.78 -39.74 13.52
CA ILE A 664 37.56 -40.19 14.19
C ILE A 664 37.44 -41.72 14.01
N GLU A 665 37.47 -42.47 15.11
CA GLU A 665 37.30 -43.92 15.08
C GLU A 665 35.93 -44.30 14.47
N GLN A 666 35.90 -45.31 13.60
CA GLN A 666 34.65 -45.80 12.97
C GLN A 666 33.63 -46.35 13.98
N THR A 667 34.08 -46.70 15.18
CA THR A 667 33.29 -47.19 16.33
C THR A 667 32.64 -46.08 17.17
N SER A 668 32.94 -44.80 16.87
CA SER A 668 32.36 -43.66 17.56
C SER A 668 30.87 -43.48 17.26
N ARG A 669 30.13 -42.89 18.20
CA ARG A 669 28.70 -42.59 18.04
C ARG A 669 28.50 -41.49 16.98
N GLU A 670 27.43 -41.58 16.20
CA GLU A 670 27.02 -40.49 15.31
C GLU A 670 26.71 -39.21 16.08
N ASP A 671 27.21 -38.08 15.59
CA ASP A 671 27.15 -36.79 16.27
C ASP A 671 26.38 -35.76 15.43
N GLU A 672 25.19 -35.37 15.89
CA GLU A 672 24.34 -34.40 15.17
C GLU A 672 24.96 -33.00 15.12
N ARG A 673 25.96 -32.69 15.96
CA ARG A 673 26.61 -31.38 15.98
C ARG A 673 27.26 -31.02 14.64
N TRP A 674 27.60 -32.02 13.83
CA TRP A 674 28.10 -31.85 12.47
C TRP A 674 27.20 -30.96 11.60
N TYR A 675 25.87 -30.98 11.78
CA TYR A 675 24.97 -30.19 10.91
C TYR A 675 25.18 -28.68 11.04
N TYR A 676 25.56 -28.17 12.21
CA TYR A 676 25.79 -26.73 12.42
C TYR A 676 27.28 -26.37 12.57
N ILE A 677 28.15 -27.35 12.88
CA ILE A 677 29.60 -27.11 12.98
C ILE A 677 30.27 -27.15 11.59
N ALA A 678 29.88 -28.05 10.68
CA ALA A 678 30.52 -28.11 9.36
C ALA A 678 30.47 -26.76 8.60
N PRO A 679 29.31 -26.07 8.50
CA PRO A 679 29.26 -24.74 7.88
C PRO A 679 30.12 -23.70 8.59
N LEU A 680 30.16 -23.73 9.93
CA LEU A 680 31.00 -22.83 10.73
C LEU A 680 32.49 -23.03 10.44
N LEU A 681 32.91 -24.30 10.29
CA LEU A 681 34.30 -24.65 10.00
C LEU A 681 34.72 -24.24 8.59
N PHE A 682 33.83 -24.38 7.61
CA PHE A 682 34.07 -23.87 6.25
C PHE A 682 34.37 -22.36 6.28
N ASP A 683 33.64 -21.62 7.11
CA ASP A 683 33.76 -20.17 7.21
C ASP A 683 34.93 -19.67 8.08
N LYS A 684 35.74 -20.55 8.71
CA LYS A 684 36.95 -20.12 9.47
C LYS A 684 37.95 -19.33 8.62
N GLN A 685 37.94 -19.55 7.30
CA GLN A 685 38.82 -18.85 6.35
C GLN A 685 38.19 -17.55 5.81
N GLU A 686 36.93 -17.26 6.12
CA GLU A 686 36.20 -16.10 5.61
C GLU A 686 36.42 -14.87 6.49
N GLY A 687 36.99 -13.81 5.91
CA GLY A 687 37.28 -12.56 6.61
C GLY A 687 36.02 -11.91 7.20
N VAL A 688 34.93 -11.89 6.45
CA VAL A 688 33.64 -11.31 6.87
C VAL A 688 33.07 -12.01 8.11
N THR A 689 33.17 -13.33 8.17
CA THR A 689 32.73 -14.12 9.33
C THR A 689 33.59 -13.84 10.56
N ARG A 690 34.92 -13.68 10.36
CA ARG A 690 35.84 -13.28 11.44
C ARG A 690 35.50 -11.92 12.02
N GLU A 691 35.24 -10.93 11.16
CA GLU A 691 34.84 -9.59 11.57
C GLU A 691 33.51 -9.62 12.33
N TRP A 692 32.50 -10.32 11.80
CA TRP A 692 31.20 -10.45 12.46
C TRP A 692 31.29 -11.08 13.85
N PHE A 693 32.05 -12.16 14.02
CA PHE A 693 32.25 -12.76 15.35
C PHE A 693 33.10 -11.90 16.29
N SER A 694 33.90 -10.99 15.76
CA SER A 694 34.66 -10.01 16.56
C SER A 694 33.80 -8.84 17.05
N ASN A 695 32.61 -8.64 16.46
CA ASN A 695 31.69 -7.58 16.86
C ASN A 695 30.96 -7.92 18.18
N ASP A 696 30.71 -6.89 19.00
CA ASP A 696 29.97 -7.04 20.26
C ASP A 696 28.47 -7.30 20.04
N ALA A 697 27.92 -6.86 18.90
CA ALA A 697 26.50 -6.96 18.56
C ALA A 697 26.24 -7.95 17.41
N LEU A 698 26.05 -9.23 17.73
CA LEU A 698 25.74 -10.30 16.75
C LEU A 698 24.31 -10.24 16.19
N LEU A 699 23.47 -9.33 16.70
CA LEU A 699 22.04 -9.18 16.37
C LEU A 699 21.66 -7.69 16.27
N SER A 700 22.24 -6.95 15.33
CA SER A 700 21.76 -5.60 15.01
C SER A 700 20.35 -5.64 14.36
N GLY A 701 19.50 -4.65 14.65
CA GLY A 701 18.19 -4.47 14.00
C GLY A 701 16.99 -5.23 14.61
N LEU A 702 17.18 -6.08 15.63
CA LEU A 702 16.07 -6.60 16.44
C LEU A 702 15.75 -5.58 17.55
N ASN A 703 14.73 -4.73 17.36
CA ASN A 703 14.26 -3.70 18.32
C ASN A 703 14.75 -3.88 19.77
N GLU A 704 15.43 -2.86 20.28
CA GLU A 704 15.99 -2.69 21.63
C GLU A 704 14.94 -2.60 22.76
N GLU A 705 13.84 -3.35 22.69
CA GLU A 705 13.15 -3.71 23.93
C GLU A 705 14.01 -4.79 24.59
N LYS A 706 14.77 -4.38 25.60
CA LYS A 706 15.53 -5.23 26.52
C LYS A 706 14.62 -6.24 27.21
N GLU A 707 14.11 -7.22 26.49
CA GLU A 707 13.58 -8.44 27.09
C GLU A 707 14.79 -9.30 27.47
N GLU A 708 15.22 -9.21 28.73
CA GLU A 708 16.27 -10.06 29.32
C GLU A 708 15.91 -11.56 29.31
N GLN A 709 14.67 -11.92 28.95
CA GLN A 709 14.15 -13.29 28.94
C GLN A 709 13.30 -13.53 27.68
N GLY A 710 13.61 -14.58 26.91
CA GLY A 710 12.81 -14.96 25.74
C GLY A 710 13.58 -15.71 24.65
N ASP A 711 12.89 -16.03 23.56
CA ASP A 711 13.41 -16.76 22.39
C ASP A 711 14.58 -16.00 21.70
N LYS A 712 14.52 -14.66 21.67
CA LYS A 712 15.59 -13.80 21.14
C LYS A 712 16.85 -13.84 22.01
N ALA A 713 16.69 -13.72 23.33
CA ALA A 713 17.81 -13.83 24.27
C ALA A 713 18.46 -15.22 24.21
N ALA A 714 17.63 -16.27 24.06
CA ALA A 714 18.14 -17.62 23.82
C ALA A 714 18.92 -17.71 22.50
N LEU A 715 18.41 -17.15 21.39
CA LEU A 715 19.13 -17.11 20.11
C LEU A 715 20.49 -16.43 20.23
N LEU A 716 20.59 -15.30 20.94
CA LEU A 716 21.88 -14.65 21.19
C LEU A 716 22.87 -15.60 21.87
N LYS A 717 22.43 -16.37 22.87
CA LYS A 717 23.27 -17.40 23.52
C LYS A 717 23.69 -18.54 22.58
N HIS A 718 22.86 -18.89 21.59
CA HIS A 718 23.25 -19.86 20.56
C HIS A 718 24.36 -19.32 19.65
N LEU A 719 24.26 -18.04 19.26
CA LEU A 719 25.29 -17.37 18.46
C LEU A 719 26.59 -17.15 19.26
N GLU A 720 26.50 -16.80 20.54
CA GLU A 720 27.66 -16.73 21.44
C GLU A 720 28.37 -18.09 21.56
N ALA A 721 27.61 -19.19 21.64
CA ALA A 721 28.20 -20.53 21.64
C ALA A 721 28.89 -20.88 20.31
N LEU A 722 28.28 -20.53 19.16
CA LEU A 722 28.96 -20.65 17.86
C LEU A 722 30.24 -19.81 17.80
N ARG A 723 30.19 -18.56 18.29
CA ARG A 723 31.35 -17.66 18.37
C ARG A 723 32.47 -18.27 19.21
N SER A 724 32.13 -18.90 20.34
CA SER A 724 33.11 -19.60 21.18
C SER A 724 33.78 -20.74 20.43
N ILE A 725 33.01 -21.56 19.70
CA ILE A 725 33.54 -22.66 18.88
C ILE A 725 34.40 -22.12 17.71
N TYR A 726 34.02 -20.98 17.15
CA TYR A 726 34.75 -20.34 16.05
C TYR A 726 36.15 -19.89 16.47
N HIS A 727 36.27 -19.25 17.65
CA HIS A 727 37.54 -18.77 18.19
C HIS A 727 38.40 -19.86 18.84
N ASP A 728 37.85 -21.04 19.11
CA ASP A 728 38.62 -22.17 19.61
C ASP A 728 39.67 -22.59 18.56
N GLU A 729 40.93 -22.64 18.98
CA GLU A 729 42.06 -23.09 18.16
C GLU A 729 42.02 -24.62 17.98
N ASP A 730 41.49 -25.34 18.98
CA ASP A 730 41.36 -26.79 18.93
C ASP A 730 40.08 -27.20 18.20
N PHE A 731 40.15 -28.32 17.48
CA PHE A 731 38.99 -28.89 16.83
C PHE A 731 38.04 -29.46 17.90
N PRO A 732 36.73 -29.14 17.89
CA PRO A 732 35.82 -29.68 18.87
C PRO A 732 35.83 -31.21 18.80
N GLU A 733 35.89 -31.90 19.95
CA GLU A 733 35.80 -33.36 19.97
C GLU A 733 34.43 -33.81 19.43
N LEU A 734 34.39 -34.27 18.17
CA LEU A 734 33.19 -34.73 17.47
C LEU A 734 33.21 -36.25 17.26
N GLY A 735 32.04 -36.86 17.37
CA GLY A 735 31.83 -38.25 16.92
C GLY A 735 31.73 -38.38 15.40
N ARG A 736 31.31 -39.55 14.90
CA ARG A 736 31.16 -39.80 13.47
C ARG A 736 30.13 -38.85 12.83
N PRO A 737 30.37 -38.31 11.62
CA PRO A 737 29.36 -37.56 10.90
C PRO A 737 28.10 -38.40 10.62
N PRO A 738 26.89 -37.81 10.73
CA PRO A 738 25.65 -38.47 10.33
C PRO A 738 25.67 -38.89 8.86
N ALA A 739 25.02 -40.01 8.53
CA ALA A 739 25.03 -40.55 7.16
C ALA A 739 24.42 -39.60 6.10
N ASP A 740 23.50 -38.74 6.52
CA ASP A 740 22.80 -37.76 5.66
C ASP A 740 23.41 -36.34 5.74
N LEU A 741 24.59 -36.17 6.36
CA LEU A 741 25.22 -34.85 6.53
C LEU A 741 25.38 -34.12 5.18
N LYS A 742 25.87 -34.81 4.15
CA LYS A 742 26.07 -34.22 2.82
C LYS A 742 24.76 -33.73 2.22
N GLU A 743 23.72 -34.55 2.28
CA GLU A 743 22.39 -34.19 1.79
C GLU A 743 21.84 -32.95 2.51
N VAL A 744 22.03 -32.87 3.84
CA VAL A 744 21.63 -31.70 4.63
C VAL A 744 22.41 -30.46 4.20
N LEU A 745 23.73 -30.55 4.02
CA LEU A 745 24.55 -29.41 3.57
C LEU A 745 24.16 -28.95 2.15
N VAL A 746 23.88 -29.88 1.23
CA VAL A 746 23.36 -29.58 -0.11
C VAL A 746 22.02 -28.84 -0.03
N ASN A 747 21.09 -29.34 0.78
CA ASN A 747 19.79 -28.68 0.97
C ASN A 747 19.95 -27.31 1.67
N MET A 748 20.92 -27.15 2.57
CA MET A 748 21.24 -25.85 3.18
C MET A 748 21.74 -24.85 2.14
N THR A 749 22.68 -25.27 1.28
CA THR A 749 23.16 -24.46 0.16
C THR A 749 22.01 -24.01 -0.75
N LEU A 750 21.08 -24.91 -1.06
CA LEU A 750 19.95 -24.62 -1.95
C LEU A 750 18.89 -23.69 -1.35
N ALA A 751 18.56 -23.87 -0.07
CA ALA A 751 17.31 -23.33 0.46
C ALA A 751 17.28 -22.95 1.96
N ALA A 752 18.39 -23.02 2.70
CA ALA A 752 18.38 -22.51 4.07
C ALA A 752 18.13 -20.99 4.07
N PRO A 753 17.17 -20.46 4.86
CA PRO A 753 16.83 -19.03 4.84
C PRO A 753 18.04 -18.10 5.04
N GLY A 754 18.95 -18.41 5.97
CA GLY A 754 20.17 -17.61 6.19
C GLY A 754 21.12 -17.59 4.99
N VAL A 755 21.35 -18.75 4.37
CA VAL A 755 22.20 -18.87 3.18
C VAL A 755 21.56 -18.17 1.98
N CYS A 756 20.24 -18.29 1.82
CA CYS A 756 19.56 -17.69 0.68
C CYS A 756 19.48 -16.17 0.77
N ALA A 757 19.16 -15.65 1.96
CA ALA A 757 19.15 -14.22 2.22
C ALA A 757 20.55 -13.61 2.05
N LEU A 758 21.61 -14.32 2.45
CA LEU A 758 22.98 -13.86 2.20
C LEU A 758 23.30 -13.79 0.70
N ARG A 759 22.95 -14.84 -0.06
CA ARG A 759 23.18 -14.90 -1.51
C ARG A 759 22.42 -13.80 -2.26
N MET A 760 21.17 -13.52 -1.85
CA MET A 760 20.30 -12.50 -2.42
C MET A 760 20.92 -11.09 -2.35
N LEU A 761 21.69 -10.77 -1.30
CA LEU A 761 22.30 -9.45 -1.15
C LEU A 761 23.49 -9.22 -2.09
N GLY A 762 24.20 -10.26 -2.51
CA GLY A 762 25.36 -10.17 -3.39
C GLY A 762 26.62 -9.50 -2.79
N HIS A 763 26.44 -8.56 -1.86
CA HIS A 763 27.50 -7.93 -1.07
C HIS A 763 27.65 -8.57 0.31
N LEU A 764 28.90 -8.66 0.80
CA LEU A 764 29.24 -9.36 2.03
C LEU A 764 30.10 -8.45 2.92
N ASP A 765 29.46 -7.86 3.93
CA ASP A 765 30.15 -7.21 5.05
C ASP A 765 29.67 -7.79 6.41
N SER A 766 30.37 -7.45 7.48
CA SER A 766 30.08 -8.01 8.81
C SER A 766 28.74 -7.55 9.39
N ASN A 767 28.27 -6.35 9.04
CA ASN A 767 26.98 -5.82 9.49
C ASN A 767 25.81 -6.48 8.76
N SER A 768 25.99 -6.84 7.49
CA SER A 768 25.02 -7.54 6.65
C SER A 768 24.66 -8.90 7.23
N LEU A 769 25.61 -9.63 7.82
CA LEU A 769 25.35 -10.95 8.44
C LEU A 769 24.33 -10.87 9.58
N SER A 770 24.40 -9.83 10.42
CA SER A 770 23.42 -9.60 11.50
C SER A 770 22.01 -9.37 10.95
N HIS A 771 21.88 -8.55 9.91
CA HIS A 771 20.61 -8.29 9.24
C HIS A 771 20.05 -9.55 8.56
N VAL A 772 20.91 -10.36 7.95
CA VAL A 772 20.53 -11.66 7.35
C VAL A 772 19.99 -12.62 8.41
N VAL A 773 20.64 -12.73 9.58
CA VAL A 773 20.13 -13.55 10.69
C VAL A 773 18.75 -13.07 11.14
N HIS A 774 18.52 -11.76 11.20
CA HIS A 774 17.21 -11.19 11.53
C HIS A 774 16.13 -11.59 10.50
N LEU A 775 16.41 -11.46 9.20
CA LEU A 775 15.48 -11.88 8.15
C LEU A 775 15.20 -13.40 8.23
N ALA A 776 16.25 -14.22 8.34
CA ALA A 776 16.14 -15.66 8.46
C ALA A 776 15.31 -16.07 9.69
N LYS A 777 15.51 -15.39 10.83
CA LYS A 777 14.71 -15.63 12.04
C LYS A 777 13.25 -15.29 11.84
N THR A 778 12.96 -14.20 11.14
CA THR A 778 11.60 -13.78 10.83
C THR A 778 10.88 -14.79 9.93
N ILE A 779 11.59 -15.36 8.94
CA ILE A 779 11.07 -16.44 8.09
C ILE A 779 10.82 -17.70 8.93
N ILE A 780 11.76 -18.08 9.80
CA ILE A 780 11.61 -19.23 10.70
C ILE A 780 10.41 -19.06 11.63
N ASP A 781 10.20 -17.88 12.19
CA ASP A 781 9.05 -17.60 13.05
C ASP A 781 7.72 -17.75 12.30
N LYS A 782 7.69 -17.36 11.02
CA LYS A 782 6.55 -17.63 10.14
C LYS A 782 6.35 -19.14 9.92
N MET A 783 7.42 -19.89 9.70
CA MET A 783 7.39 -21.36 9.59
C MET A 783 7.06 -22.06 10.92
N ASN A 784 7.14 -21.35 12.05
CA ASN A 784 6.81 -21.83 13.39
C ASN A 784 5.36 -21.49 13.82
N THR A 785 4.55 -20.95 12.90
CA THR A 785 3.11 -20.75 13.09
C THR A 785 2.34 -22.08 13.08
N GLN A 786 1.14 -22.08 13.67
CA GLN A 786 0.32 -23.29 13.80
C GLN A 786 0.01 -23.92 12.43
N GLU A 787 -0.33 -23.07 11.47
CA GLU A 787 -0.64 -23.45 10.09
C GLU A 787 0.59 -23.94 9.37
N ALA A 788 1.73 -23.24 9.46
CA ALA A 788 2.95 -23.64 8.78
C ALA A 788 3.48 -25.00 9.26
N ILE A 789 3.50 -25.22 10.58
CA ILE A 789 3.86 -26.52 11.15
C ILE A 789 2.89 -27.61 10.66
N SER A 790 1.60 -27.30 10.58
CA SER A 790 0.62 -28.26 10.09
C SER A 790 0.84 -28.61 8.63
N VAL A 791 1.16 -27.63 7.79
CA VAL A 791 1.49 -27.82 6.38
C VAL A 791 2.71 -28.72 6.21
N VAL A 792 3.83 -28.37 6.83
CA VAL A 792 5.09 -29.11 6.69
C VAL A 792 4.96 -30.55 7.23
N GLU A 793 4.23 -30.75 8.34
CA GLU A 793 3.98 -32.09 8.88
C GLU A 793 2.99 -32.92 8.04
N LEU A 794 2.06 -32.29 7.34
CA LEU A 794 1.14 -33.01 6.46
C LEU A 794 1.83 -33.52 5.19
N GLU A 795 2.84 -32.79 4.72
CA GLU A 795 3.62 -33.10 3.52
C GLU A 795 4.81 -34.03 3.81
N TYR A 796 5.61 -33.73 4.84
CA TYR A 796 6.87 -34.43 5.12
C TYR A 796 6.88 -35.18 6.46
N GLY A 797 5.82 -35.08 7.26
CA GLY A 797 5.76 -35.76 8.55
C GLY A 797 5.69 -37.28 8.40
N SER A 798 6.51 -37.99 9.16
CA SER A 798 6.56 -39.45 9.20
C SER A 798 5.20 -40.10 9.48
N THR A 799 4.86 -41.16 8.75
CA THR A 799 3.68 -41.98 9.07
C THR A 799 3.98 -42.86 10.29
N ARG A 800 2.96 -43.53 10.86
CA ARG A 800 3.06 -44.24 12.15
C ARG A 800 4.19 -45.29 12.26
N ASN A 801 4.77 -45.73 11.15
CA ASN A 801 5.79 -46.77 11.09
C ASN A 801 7.17 -46.28 10.62
N ASP A 802 7.33 -44.99 10.27
CA ASP A 802 8.60 -44.45 9.77
C ASP A 802 9.43 -43.83 10.90
N VAL A 803 10.76 -43.84 10.72
CA VAL A 803 11.68 -43.10 11.60
C VAL A 803 11.28 -41.62 11.58
N ARG A 804 11.10 -41.02 12.77
CA ARG A 804 10.62 -39.65 12.89
C ARG A 804 11.70 -38.66 12.47
N VAL A 805 11.51 -38.00 11.34
CA VAL A 805 12.40 -36.92 10.87
C VAL A 805 12.17 -35.65 11.73
N PRO A 806 13.23 -34.97 12.19
CA PRO A 806 13.11 -33.69 12.90
C PRO A 806 12.42 -32.61 12.04
N TYR A 807 11.63 -31.76 12.68
CA TYR A 807 10.85 -30.73 11.97
C TYR A 807 11.71 -29.74 11.17
N TRP A 808 12.90 -29.38 11.67
CA TRP A 808 13.80 -28.45 10.97
C TRP A 808 14.30 -29.01 9.62
N LYS A 809 14.51 -30.33 9.51
CA LYS A 809 14.85 -30.99 8.23
C LYS A 809 13.68 -30.94 7.26
N ASN A 810 12.47 -31.25 7.75
CA ASN A 810 11.26 -31.15 6.94
C ASN A 810 10.99 -29.71 6.46
N ALA A 811 11.26 -28.71 7.31
CA ALA A 811 11.16 -27.31 6.94
C ALA A 811 12.19 -26.95 5.86
N LEU A 812 13.43 -27.46 5.95
CA LEU A 812 14.45 -27.28 4.93
C LEU A 812 14.05 -27.91 3.60
N SER A 813 13.55 -29.15 3.60
CA SER A 813 13.02 -29.81 2.39
C SER A 813 11.86 -29.03 1.77
N TYR A 814 10.95 -28.50 2.60
CA TYR A 814 9.88 -27.60 2.14
C TYR A 814 10.43 -26.35 1.44
N CYS A 815 11.53 -25.77 1.94
CA CYS A 815 12.19 -24.62 1.33
C CYS A 815 12.83 -24.94 -0.02
N VAL A 816 13.45 -26.13 -0.15
CA VAL A 816 13.98 -26.61 -1.44
C VAL A 816 12.84 -26.75 -2.44
N ASP A 817 11.81 -27.53 -2.10
CA ASP A 817 10.69 -27.83 -2.99
C ASP A 817 9.93 -26.56 -3.45
N GLY A 818 9.94 -25.51 -2.64
CA GLY A 818 9.33 -24.21 -2.93
C GLY A 818 10.24 -23.14 -3.54
N ASN A 819 11.48 -23.48 -3.93
CA ASN A 819 12.44 -22.55 -4.54
C ASN A 819 12.70 -21.28 -3.67
N MET A 820 13.08 -21.46 -2.39
CA MET A 820 13.28 -20.35 -1.45
C MET A 820 14.18 -19.23 -1.99
N GLN A 821 15.31 -19.57 -2.65
CA GLN A 821 16.22 -18.57 -3.22
C GLN A 821 15.51 -17.68 -4.26
N SER A 822 14.90 -18.29 -5.27
CA SER A 822 14.23 -17.57 -6.37
C SER A 822 13.09 -16.68 -5.85
N MET A 823 12.33 -17.16 -4.85
CA MET A 823 11.30 -16.36 -4.19
C MET A 823 11.86 -15.12 -3.49
N LEU A 824 13.00 -15.24 -2.80
CA LEU A 824 13.64 -14.12 -2.13
C LEU A 824 14.22 -13.12 -3.13
N ASP A 825 14.90 -13.59 -4.18
CA ASP A 825 15.48 -12.74 -5.24
C ASP A 825 14.40 -11.93 -5.95
N GLU A 826 13.30 -12.58 -6.32
CA GLU A 826 12.16 -11.92 -6.96
C GLU A 826 11.50 -10.88 -6.03
N TYR A 827 11.39 -11.17 -4.73
CA TYR A 827 10.82 -10.23 -3.78
C TYR A 827 11.75 -9.04 -3.53
N ALA A 828 13.06 -9.28 -3.42
CA ALA A 828 14.07 -8.25 -3.27
C ALA A 828 14.12 -7.32 -4.49
N HIS A 829 14.05 -7.86 -5.71
CA HIS A 829 13.97 -7.08 -6.95
C HIS A 829 12.80 -6.07 -6.90
N MET A 830 11.60 -6.53 -6.52
CA MET A 830 10.43 -5.66 -6.45
C MET A 830 10.52 -4.60 -5.35
N LEU A 831 11.07 -4.94 -4.19
CA LEU A 831 11.24 -3.99 -3.09
C LEU A 831 12.32 -2.95 -3.36
N ALA A 832 13.45 -3.37 -3.95
CA ALA A 832 14.54 -2.48 -4.33
C ALA A 832 14.05 -1.41 -5.32
N GLU A 833 13.29 -1.81 -6.34
CA GLU A 833 12.70 -0.84 -7.29
C GLU A 833 11.69 0.10 -6.63
N GLU A 834 10.84 -0.38 -5.71
CA GLU A 834 9.87 0.49 -5.01
C GLU A 834 10.54 1.49 -4.06
N ALA A 835 11.62 1.07 -3.40
CA ALA A 835 12.41 1.90 -2.50
C ALA A 835 13.36 2.85 -3.24
N GLY A 836 13.56 2.65 -4.56
CA GLY A 836 14.52 3.43 -5.35
C GLY A 836 15.98 3.02 -5.12
N ILE A 837 16.21 1.82 -4.58
CA ILE A 837 17.54 1.25 -4.35
C ILE A 837 18.11 0.82 -5.71
N LYS A 838 19.10 1.57 -6.22
CA LYS A 838 19.78 1.26 -7.49
C LYS A 838 20.73 0.07 -7.38
N THR A 839 21.44 -0.04 -6.26
CA THR A 839 22.37 -1.13 -5.95
C THR A 839 22.25 -1.53 -4.48
N ILE A 840 22.18 -2.84 -4.22
CA ILE A 840 22.13 -3.43 -2.88
C ILE A 840 23.58 -3.64 -2.41
N GLU A 841 24.34 -2.55 -2.31
CA GLU A 841 25.77 -2.60 -1.98
C GLU A 841 26.12 -1.82 -0.72
N THR A 842 25.28 -0.85 -0.33
CA THR A 842 25.50 -0.05 0.88
C THR A 842 24.77 -0.66 2.07
N GLU A 843 25.36 -0.52 3.26
CA GLU A 843 24.78 -1.00 4.52
C GLU A 843 23.36 -0.47 4.73
N GLU A 844 23.13 0.82 4.45
CA GLU A 844 21.81 1.45 4.57
C GLU A 844 20.76 0.83 3.63
N ASN A 845 21.12 0.55 2.37
CA ASN A 845 20.22 -0.09 1.42
C ASN A 845 19.87 -1.53 1.84
N ILE A 846 20.86 -2.27 2.36
CA ILE A 846 20.68 -3.63 2.88
C ILE A 846 19.76 -3.61 4.10
N GLU A 847 20.00 -2.72 5.05
CA GLU A 847 19.16 -2.55 6.23
C GLU A 847 17.72 -2.20 5.82
N GLN A 848 17.54 -1.20 4.96
CA GLN A 848 16.23 -0.76 4.48
C GLN A 848 15.46 -1.91 3.81
N LEU A 849 16.11 -2.66 2.91
CA LEU A 849 15.51 -3.81 2.24
C LEU A 849 15.06 -4.89 3.24
N ILE A 850 15.95 -5.25 4.17
CA ILE A 850 15.66 -6.27 5.18
C ILE A 850 14.55 -5.82 6.13
N GLN A 851 14.53 -4.56 6.55
CA GLN A 851 13.44 -4.00 7.35
C GLN A 851 12.10 -4.07 6.61
N LEU A 852 12.07 -3.78 5.30
CA LEU A 852 10.85 -3.90 4.48
C LEU A 852 10.36 -5.36 4.40
N MET A 853 11.28 -6.31 4.16
CA MET A 853 10.96 -7.74 4.10
C MET A 853 10.46 -8.27 5.45
N ALA A 854 11.20 -7.98 6.53
CA ALA A 854 10.85 -8.42 7.89
C ALA A 854 9.54 -7.77 8.38
N GLY A 855 9.31 -6.49 8.08
CA GLY A 855 8.07 -5.79 8.42
C GLY A 855 6.83 -6.41 7.78
N ALA A 856 6.93 -6.87 6.53
CA ALA A 856 5.83 -7.57 5.86
C ALA A 856 5.54 -8.94 6.50
N LEU A 857 6.57 -9.70 6.85
CA LEU A 857 6.45 -11.03 7.49
C LEU A 857 5.90 -10.96 8.93
N ASN A 858 6.30 -9.93 9.69
CA ASN A 858 5.86 -9.68 11.07
C ASN A 858 4.43 -9.14 11.16
N THR A 859 3.80 -8.82 10.03
CA THR A 859 2.41 -8.37 10.03
C THR A 859 1.48 -9.52 10.43
N HIS A 860 0.90 -9.41 11.63
CA HIS A 860 -0.13 -10.33 12.10
C HIS A 860 -1.49 -9.97 11.50
N THR A 861 -2.10 -10.94 10.82
CA THR A 861 -3.51 -10.91 10.43
C THR A 861 -4.40 -10.95 11.67
N ALA A 862 -5.41 -10.07 11.71
CA ALA A 862 -6.32 -9.97 12.84
C ALA A 862 -7.18 -11.24 13.02
N SER A 863 -7.87 -11.34 14.16
CA SER A 863 -9.02 -12.23 14.30
C SER A 863 -10.30 -11.40 14.29
N TYR A 864 -11.35 -11.88 13.63
CA TYR A 864 -12.62 -11.17 13.57
C TYR A 864 -13.64 -11.67 14.60
N ASN A 865 -14.30 -10.65 15.15
CA ASN A 865 -15.56 -10.55 15.88
C ASN A 865 -16.79 -11.48 15.73
N VAL A 866 -16.85 -12.62 15.07
CA VAL A 866 -18.15 -13.09 14.50
C VAL A 866 -19.29 -13.30 15.53
N ASP A 867 -20.46 -12.71 15.27
CA ASP A 867 -21.58 -12.76 16.22
C ASP A 867 -22.27 -14.13 16.21
N THR A 868 -22.67 -14.60 17.38
CA THR A 868 -23.35 -15.87 17.59
C THR A 868 -24.75 -15.64 18.16
N TYR A 869 -25.63 -16.64 18.06
CA TYR A 869 -26.94 -16.55 18.71
C TYR A 869 -26.81 -16.32 20.23
N LYS A 870 -25.82 -16.96 20.87
CA LYS A 870 -25.56 -16.82 22.31
C LYS A 870 -25.18 -15.39 22.66
N SER A 871 -24.19 -14.82 21.97
CA SER A 871 -23.77 -13.43 22.22
C SER A 871 -24.88 -12.43 21.93
N PHE A 872 -25.64 -12.63 20.86
CA PHE A 872 -26.80 -11.81 20.55
C PHE A 872 -27.85 -11.86 21.67
N LYS A 873 -28.18 -13.06 22.15
CA LYS A 873 -29.15 -13.27 23.23
C LYS A 873 -28.73 -12.60 24.53
N ASP A 874 -27.45 -12.65 24.87
CA ASP A 874 -26.92 -12.01 26.08
C ASP A 874 -27.00 -10.47 25.98
N ARG A 875 -26.70 -9.89 24.80
CA ARG A 875 -26.87 -8.44 24.55
C ARG A 875 -28.32 -7.99 24.64
N VAL A 876 -29.26 -8.76 24.08
CA VAL A 876 -30.70 -8.49 24.19
C VAL A 876 -31.17 -8.48 25.65
N LYS A 877 -30.57 -9.31 26.51
CA LYS A 877 -30.89 -9.42 27.94
C LYS A 877 -30.15 -8.43 28.84
N GLY A 878 -29.43 -7.46 28.28
CA GLY A 878 -28.71 -6.44 29.06
C GLY A 878 -27.45 -6.93 29.77
N LYS A 879 -26.92 -8.11 29.40
CA LYS A 879 -25.61 -8.56 29.90
C LYS A 879 -24.52 -7.84 29.11
N HIS A 880 -24.03 -6.73 29.66
CA HIS A 880 -22.95 -5.93 29.08
C HIS A 880 -21.57 -6.50 29.41
N ASP A 881 -21.27 -7.70 28.93
CA ASP A 881 -19.91 -8.23 29.04
C ASP A 881 -19.17 -8.03 27.70
N ARG A 882 -17.99 -7.41 27.74
CA ARG A 882 -17.32 -6.78 26.59
C ARG A 882 -16.71 -7.78 25.58
N LYS A 883 -16.90 -9.09 25.74
CA LYS A 883 -16.27 -10.16 24.93
C LYS A 883 -17.25 -11.19 24.39
N HIS A 884 -18.27 -10.79 23.62
CA HIS A 884 -19.34 -11.72 23.22
C HIS A 884 -19.45 -11.84 21.69
N GLY A 885 -18.60 -12.70 21.13
CA GLY A 885 -18.59 -13.18 19.74
C GLY A 885 -17.53 -14.29 19.60
N MET A 886 -17.63 -15.13 18.57
CA MET A 886 -16.59 -16.12 18.28
C MET A 886 -15.44 -15.47 17.52
N ARG A 887 -14.21 -15.60 18.05
CA ARG A 887 -13.00 -15.07 17.43
C ARG A 887 -12.48 -16.02 16.37
N ILE A 888 -12.62 -15.65 15.09
CA ILE A 888 -12.12 -16.45 13.96
C ILE A 888 -10.84 -15.83 13.41
N ARG A 889 -9.77 -16.62 13.31
CA ARG A 889 -8.46 -16.24 12.76
C ARG A 889 -8.57 -15.98 11.25
N THR A 890 -7.84 -14.98 10.75
CA THR A 890 -7.90 -14.57 9.32
C THR A 890 -6.54 -14.58 8.61
N ASN A 891 -5.82 -15.70 8.77
CA ASN A 891 -4.43 -15.82 8.31
C ASN A 891 -4.30 -16.09 6.80
N TYR A 892 -5.32 -16.69 6.16
CA TYR A 892 -5.29 -16.98 4.72
C TYR A 892 -5.91 -15.84 3.91
N ALA A 893 -7.04 -15.32 4.40
CA ALA A 893 -7.84 -14.30 3.77
C ALA A 893 -8.11 -13.17 4.77
N VAL A 894 -7.83 -11.92 4.42
CA VAL A 894 -8.00 -10.76 5.32
C VAL A 894 -8.93 -9.71 4.73
N GLY A 895 -9.66 -9.04 5.61
CA GLY A 895 -10.60 -7.97 5.24
C GLY A 895 -9.94 -6.61 5.39
N PHE A 896 -10.12 -5.76 4.39
CA PHE A 896 -9.70 -4.37 4.35
C PHE A 896 -10.95 -3.48 4.37
N ALA A 897 -11.42 -3.17 5.58
CA ALA A 897 -12.62 -2.36 5.83
C ALA A 897 -12.28 -1.22 6.81
N ASP A 898 -13.05 -0.14 6.76
CA ASP A 898 -12.77 1.05 7.57
C ASP A 898 -13.01 0.77 9.06
N GLN A 899 -12.09 1.22 9.92
CA GLN A 899 -12.23 1.09 11.37
C GLN A 899 -12.34 2.49 11.97
N ARG A 900 -13.29 2.67 12.90
CA ARG A 900 -13.67 3.99 13.46
C ARG A 900 -12.57 4.76 14.21
N ASN A 901 -11.40 4.16 14.46
CA ASN A 901 -10.25 4.83 15.08
C ASN A 901 -9.16 5.09 14.02
N GLU A 902 -9.01 6.35 13.61
CA GLU A 902 -8.16 6.77 12.49
C GLU A 902 -6.70 6.30 12.62
N GLU A 903 -6.00 6.60 13.71
CA GLU A 903 -4.58 6.22 13.88
C GLU A 903 -4.33 4.70 13.84
N THR A 904 -5.12 3.92 14.58
CA THR A 904 -5.00 2.46 14.59
C THR A 904 -5.42 1.84 13.25
N ALA A 905 -6.40 2.44 12.57
CA ALA A 905 -6.82 2.03 11.24
C ALA A 905 -5.70 2.24 10.21
N HIS A 906 -4.99 3.37 10.27
CA HIS A 906 -3.88 3.68 9.35
C HIS A 906 -2.74 2.68 9.45
N LYS A 907 -2.25 2.40 10.66
CA LYS A 907 -1.16 1.41 10.86
C LYS A 907 -1.57 0.03 10.33
N ARG A 908 -2.82 -0.36 10.56
CA ARG A 908 -3.37 -1.62 10.03
C ARG A 908 -3.46 -1.61 8.51
N LYS A 909 -3.91 -0.52 7.90
CA LYS A 909 -4.01 -0.39 6.43
C LYS A 909 -2.64 -0.57 5.77
N LYS A 910 -1.60 0.10 6.28
CA LYS A 910 -0.21 -0.05 5.82
C LYS A 910 0.27 -1.50 5.95
N ASN A 911 0.10 -2.10 7.12
CA ASN A 911 0.57 -3.46 7.39
C ASN A 911 -0.12 -4.49 6.48
N VAL A 912 -1.44 -4.39 6.30
CA VAL A 912 -2.17 -5.31 5.41
C VAL A 912 -1.71 -5.20 3.95
N ARG A 913 -1.42 -3.98 3.46
CA ARG A 913 -0.84 -3.78 2.12
C ARG A 913 0.52 -4.47 2.01
N LEU A 914 1.43 -4.21 2.95
CA LEU A 914 2.77 -4.81 2.96
C LEU A 914 2.69 -6.34 2.98
N ALA A 915 1.86 -6.92 3.84
CA ALA A 915 1.66 -8.36 3.91
C ALA A 915 1.08 -8.94 2.62
N PHE A 916 0.10 -8.27 1.99
CA PHE A 916 -0.50 -8.74 0.75
C PHE A 916 0.43 -8.60 -0.47
N ASN A 917 1.32 -7.61 -0.50
CA ASN A 917 2.35 -7.50 -1.53
C ASN A 917 3.59 -8.37 -1.28
N SER A 918 3.75 -8.95 -0.09
CA SER A 918 4.75 -9.99 0.13
C SER A 918 4.36 -11.30 -0.56
N PRO A 919 5.29 -12.22 -0.85
CA PRO A 919 4.95 -13.54 -1.39
C PRO A 919 4.20 -14.40 -0.36
N PHE A 920 4.20 -14.03 0.93
CA PHE A 920 3.56 -14.80 2.00
C PHE A 920 2.06 -14.48 2.16
N ARG A 921 1.38 -15.27 2.99
CA ARG A 921 -0.02 -15.02 3.36
C ARG A 921 -0.21 -13.64 4.03
N PRO A 922 -1.33 -12.93 3.77
CA PRO A 922 -2.58 -13.44 3.19
C PRO A 922 -2.56 -13.58 1.66
N PHE A 923 -3.29 -14.58 1.15
CA PHE A 923 -3.47 -14.84 -0.28
C PHE A 923 -4.79 -14.31 -0.83
N VAL A 924 -5.74 -13.96 0.05
CA VAL A 924 -6.99 -13.30 -0.34
C VAL A 924 -7.13 -11.99 0.42
N LEU A 925 -7.42 -10.91 -0.30
CA LEU A 925 -7.76 -9.61 0.27
C LEU A 925 -9.18 -9.26 -0.15
N THR A 926 -10.06 -8.99 0.80
CA THR A 926 -11.42 -8.55 0.51
C THR A 926 -11.63 -7.13 1.01
N THR A 927 -12.09 -6.24 0.15
CA THR A 927 -12.26 -4.82 0.45
C THR A 927 -13.57 -4.25 -0.08
N THR A 928 -13.87 -3.02 0.31
CA THR A 928 -14.96 -2.20 -0.23
C THR A 928 -14.39 -1.04 -1.05
N SER A 929 -15.14 0.04 -1.24
CA SER A 929 -14.63 1.30 -1.83
C SER A 929 -13.37 1.83 -1.12
N VAL A 930 -13.14 1.47 0.15
CA VAL A 930 -11.95 1.87 0.92
C VAL A 930 -10.65 1.39 0.26
N GLY A 931 -10.65 0.25 -0.43
CA GLY A 931 -9.49 -0.27 -1.15
C GLY A 931 -9.44 0.11 -2.63
N GLN A 932 -10.40 0.92 -3.11
CA GLN A 932 -10.52 1.29 -4.52
C GLN A 932 -9.51 2.39 -4.91
N GLU A 933 -8.97 3.14 -3.95
CA GLU A 933 -8.03 4.24 -4.17
C GLU A 933 -6.81 4.20 -3.23
N GLY A 934 -5.72 4.89 -3.61
CA GLY A 934 -4.56 5.13 -2.75
C GLY A 934 -3.62 3.96 -2.43
N LEU A 935 -3.88 2.73 -2.88
CA LEU A 935 -3.03 1.55 -2.59
C LEU A 935 -2.82 0.65 -3.80
N ASP A 936 -1.72 -0.09 -3.82
CA ASP A 936 -1.33 -1.01 -4.89
C ASP A 936 -1.20 -2.44 -4.35
N PHE A 937 -1.69 -3.43 -5.10
CA PHE A 937 -1.81 -4.83 -4.68
C PHE A 937 -1.25 -5.83 -5.70
N HIS A 938 -0.30 -5.43 -6.54
CA HIS A 938 0.02 -6.07 -7.83
C HIS A 938 1.19 -7.08 -7.82
N TYR A 939 1.99 -7.15 -6.75
CA TYR A 939 3.24 -7.93 -6.77
C TYR A 939 2.98 -9.41 -7.05
N TYR A 940 2.04 -10.02 -6.34
CA TYR A 940 1.73 -11.45 -6.48
C TYR A 940 0.24 -11.72 -6.74
N CYS A 941 -0.50 -10.69 -7.16
CA CYS A 941 -1.94 -10.77 -7.44
C CYS A 941 -2.21 -10.46 -8.91
N ARG A 942 -2.78 -11.42 -9.63
CA ARG A 942 -3.33 -11.23 -10.98
C ARG A 942 -4.83 -11.53 -11.07
N LYS A 943 -5.47 -11.95 -9.96
CA LYS A 943 -6.90 -12.25 -9.92
C LYS A 943 -7.66 -11.16 -9.18
N ILE A 944 -8.69 -10.60 -9.82
CA ILE A 944 -9.61 -9.64 -9.22
C ILE A 944 -11.04 -10.13 -9.35
N ALA A 945 -11.75 -10.26 -8.24
CA ALA A 945 -13.15 -10.63 -8.22
C ALA A 945 -14.04 -9.44 -7.86
N HIS A 946 -14.97 -9.11 -8.76
CA HIS A 946 -16.01 -8.13 -8.51
C HIS A 946 -17.19 -8.83 -7.83
N TRP A 947 -17.12 -8.95 -6.50
CA TRP A 947 -18.19 -9.55 -5.69
C TRP A 947 -19.53 -8.82 -5.90
N ASN A 948 -19.46 -7.51 -6.08
CA ASN A 948 -20.49 -6.68 -6.69
C ASN A 948 -19.88 -5.90 -7.85
N LEU A 949 -20.61 -5.80 -8.96
CA LEU A 949 -20.26 -4.88 -10.04
C LEU A 949 -20.38 -3.43 -9.53
N PRO A 950 -19.42 -2.55 -9.86
CA PRO A 950 -19.62 -1.12 -9.66
C PRO A 950 -20.76 -0.61 -10.54
N SER A 951 -21.31 0.56 -10.19
CA SER A 951 -22.25 1.30 -11.05
C SER A 951 -21.54 1.96 -12.23
N ASN A 952 -20.26 2.30 -12.07
CA ASN A 952 -19.50 3.09 -13.03
C ASN A 952 -18.35 2.29 -13.68
N PRO A 953 -18.12 2.41 -15.01
CA PRO A 953 -16.97 1.80 -15.70
C PRO A 953 -15.61 2.30 -15.17
N VAL A 954 -15.54 3.57 -14.75
CA VAL A 954 -14.31 4.17 -14.19
C VAL A 954 -13.95 3.49 -12.87
N ASP A 955 -14.93 3.22 -12.02
CA ASP A 955 -14.72 2.46 -10.78
C ASP A 955 -14.18 1.05 -11.06
N LEU A 956 -14.65 0.43 -12.15
CA LEU A 956 -14.16 -0.88 -12.55
C LEU A 956 -12.68 -0.81 -12.96
N GLU A 957 -12.32 0.15 -13.82
CA GLU A 957 -10.94 0.40 -14.25
C GLU A 957 -10.04 0.75 -13.06
N GLN A 958 -10.50 1.56 -12.11
CA GLN A 958 -9.75 1.89 -10.90
C GLN A 958 -9.51 0.68 -9.98
N ARG A 959 -10.49 -0.22 -9.87
CA ARG A 959 -10.36 -1.47 -9.11
C ARG A 959 -9.32 -2.39 -9.74
N GLU A 960 -9.36 -2.55 -11.05
CA GLU A 960 -8.41 -3.36 -11.81
C GLU A 960 -7.03 -2.74 -11.85
N GLY A 961 -6.96 -1.41 -11.92
CA GLY A 961 -5.76 -0.61 -11.76
C GLY A 961 -5.10 -0.80 -10.39
N ARG A 962 -5.65 -1.58 -9.44
CA ARG A 962 -4.90 -1.97 -8.23
C ARG A 962 -3.90 -3.10 -8.47
N ILE A 963 -4.13 -3.90 -9.51
CA ILE A 963 -3.27 -5.01 -9.90
C ILE A 963 -2.65 -4.82 -11.29
N ASN A 964 -3.26 -4.01 -12.17
CA ASN A 964 -2.64 -3.57 -13.42
C ASN A 964 -1.67 -2.39 -13.14
N ARG A 965 -0.41 -2.72 -12.88
CA ARG A 965 0.65 -1.79 -12.44
C ARG A 965 2.01 -2.19 -13.01
N TYR A 966 3.00 -1.31 -12.80
CA TYR A 966 4.39 -1.52 -13.19
C TYR A 966 4.87 -2.91 -12.76
N LYS A 967 5.37 -3.71 -13.71
CA LYS A 967 5.83 -5.08 -13.49
C LYS A 967 4.84 -5.91 -12.65
N CYS A 968 3.54 -5.79 -12.91
CA CYS A 968 2.56 -6.61 -12.23
C CYS A 968 2.85 -8.10 -12.41
N PHE A 969 2.28 -8.95 -11.53
CA PHE A 969 2.59 -10.37 -11.52
C PHE A 969 2.44 -11.04 -12.90
N ALA A 970 1.41 -10.69 -13.66
CA ALA A 970 1.22 -11.21 -15.01
C ALA A 970 2.38 -10.86 -15.96
N ILE A 971 2.88 -9.63 -15.93
CA ILE A 971 4.05 -9.21 -16.73
C ILE A 971 5.28 -10.00 -16.31
N ARG A 972 5.57 -10.11 -15.00
CA ARG A 972 6.76 -10.83 -14.52
C ARG A 972 6.74 -12.31 -14.89
N GLN A 973 5.58 -12.97 -14.83
CA GLN A 973 5.45 -14.36 -15.27
C GLN A 973 5.61 -14.52 -16.79
N ASN A 974 5.08 -13.60 -17.62
CA ASN A 974 5.30 -13.64 -19.07
C ASN A 974 6.77 -13.36 -19.44
N ILE A 975 7.40 -12.39 -18.77
CA ILE A 975 8.83 -12.08 -18.95
C ILE A 975 9.68 -13.29 -18.58
N ALA A 976 9.45 -13.89 -17.41
CA ALA A 976 10.15 -15.12 -17.02
C ALA A 976 9.95 -16.25 -18.03
N LYS A 977 8.75 -16.40 -18.60
CA LYS A 977 8.47 -17.42 -19.62
C LYS A 977 9.25 -17.21 -20.92
N ARG A 978 9.42 -15.97 -21.38
CA ARG A 978 10.13 -15.65 -22.64
C ARG A 978 11.64 -15.53 -22.46
N TYR A 979 12.04 -14.77 -21.44
CA TYR A 979 13.40 -14.31 -21.22
C TYR A 979 14.12 -15.08 -20.09
N GLY A 980 13.45 -16.00 -19.39
CA GLY A 980 14.06 -16.81 -18.33
C GLY A 980 15.13 -17.80 -18.80
N ASN A 981 15.37 -17.91 -20.11
CA ASN A 981 16.38 -18.78 -20.71
C ASN A 981 17.62 -18.03 -21.23
N LEU A 982 17.74 -16.74 -20.92
CA LEU A 982 18.90 -15.94 -21.30
C LEU A 982 20.18 -16.41 -20.58
N PRO A 983 21.37 -16.18 -21.18
CA PRO A 983 22.64 -16.44 -20.52
C PRO A 983 22.94 -15.34 -19.49
N PHE A 984 22.41 -15.50 -18.28
CA PHE A 984 22.52 -14.51 -17.20
C PHE A 984 23.95 -14.38 -16.66
N GLN A 985 24.35 -13.15 -16.33
CA GLN A 985 25.66 -12.88 -15.74
C GLN A 985 25.59 -12.53 -14.25
N THR A 986 24.69 -11.62 -13.87
CA THR A 986 24.60 -11.06 -12.51
C THR A 986 23.15 -10.96 -12.05
N ASP A 987 22.41 -9.96 -12.49
CA ASP A 987 21.05 -9.66 -12.06
C ASP A 987 20.03 -10.21 -13.06
N ILE A 988 19.54 -11.41 -12.77
CA ILE A 988 18.59 -12.17 -13.59
C ILE A 988 17.36 -11.33 -13.98
N TRP A 989 16.77 -10.59 -13.04
CA TRP A 989 15.55 -9.82 -13.29
C TRP A 989 15.82 -8.57 -14.12
N LYS A 990 16.88 -7.83 -13.81
CA LYS A 990 17.28 -6.65 -14.57
C LYS A 990 17.68 -7.02 -15.99
N GLU A 991 18.44 -8.09 -16.18
CA GLU A 991 18.84 -8.61 -17.50
C GLU A 991 17.61 -9.02 -18.32
N MET A 992 16.65 -9.76 -17.75
CA MET A 992 15.40 -10.11 -18.47
C MET A 992 14.60 -8.89 -18.92
N PHE A 993 14.43 -7.90 -18.03
CA PHE A 993 13.67 -6.70 -18.38
C PHE A 993 14.40 -5.78 -19.36
N ASN A 994 15.72 -5.70 -19.29
CA ASN A 994 16.53 -4.97 -20.26
C ASN A 994 16.42 -5.61 -21.65
N GLN A 995 16.60 -6.93 -21.75
CA GLN A 995 16.45 -7.65 -23.00
C GLN A 995 15.05 -7.47 -23.59
N ALA A 996 14.01 -7.60 -22.77
CA ALA A 996 12.64 -7.38 -23.21
C ALA A 996 12.39 -5.93 -23.68
N ASN A 997 13.03 -4.93 -23.05
CA ASN A 997 12.93 -3.53 -23.48
C ASN A 997 13.65 -3.25 -24.80
N GLU A 998 14.67 -4.04 -25.14
CA GLU A 998 15.39 -3.96 -26.40
C GLU A 998 14.67 -4.70 -27.54
N GLU A 999 14.05 -5.85 -27.26
CA GLU A 999 13.42 -6.70 -28.29
C GLU A 999 11.95 -6.40 -28.58
N GLU A 1000 11.16 -6.05 -27.54
CA GLU A 1000 9.70 -5.89 -27.67
C GLU A 1000 9.30 -4.46 -28.06
N ARG A 1001 10.28 -3.57 -28.26
CA ARG A 1001 10.07 -2.12 -28.46
C ARG A 1001 10.86 -1.62 -29.66
N ASP A 1002 10.28 -0.66 -30.37
CA ASP A 1002 10.97 0.13 -31.39
C ASP A 1002 10.97 1.62 -31.01
N GLU A 1003 11.49 2.48 -31.89
CA GLU A 1003 11.51 3.94 -31.65
C GLU A 1003 10.10 4.56 -31.52
N ARG A 1004 9.05 3.84 -31.92
CA ARG A 1004 7.64 4.27 -31.91
C ARG A 1004 6.87 3.80 -30.70
N THR A 1005 7.47 2.94 -29.90
CA THR A 1005 6.82 2.30 -28.77
C THR A 1005 7.42 2.86 -27.48
N PRO A 1006 6.64 3.48 -26.59
CA PRO A 1006 7.16 3.95 -25.31
C PRO A 1006 7.50 2.77 -24.40
N GLU A 1007 8.29 3.03 -23.35
CA GLU A 1007 8.62 2.07 -22.28
C GLU A 1007 7.42 1.71 -21.39
N LEU A 1008 6.19 1.85 -21.89
CA LEU A 1008 5.03 1.11 -21.42
C LEU A 1008 5.19 -0.39 -21.72
N VAL A 1009 5.85 -0.71 -22.84
CA VAL A 1009 6.35 -2.06 -23.16
C VAL A 1009 7.81 -2.14 -22.73
N PRO A 1010 8.26 -3.17 -21.98
CA PRO A 1010 7.52 -4.34 -21.50
C PRO A 1010 6.92 -4.16 -20.09
N PHE A 1011 7.05 -2.97 -19.50
CA PHE A 1011 6.86 -2.77 -18.06
C PHE A 1011 5.39 -2.79 -17.60
N TRP A 1012 4.43 -2.49 -18.48
CA TRP A 1012 2.99 -2.55 -18.24
C TRP A 1012 2.24 -3.43 -19.26
N SER A 1013 2.78 -3.69 -20.45
CA SER A 1013 2.19 -4.56 -21.48
C SER A 1013 3.25 -5.28 -22.31
N LEU A 1014 2.82 -6.26 -23.12
CA LEU A 1014 3.65 -6.95 -24.12
C LEU A 1014 2.87 -7.07 -25.45
N PRO A 1015 3.47 -6.84 -26.63
CA PRO A 1015 2.74 -6.72 -27.89
C PRO A 1015 2.11 -8.03 -28.38
N GLU A 1016 2.81 -9.18 -28.28
CA GLU A 1016 2.28 -10.50 -28.70
C GLU A 1016 2.14 -11.48 -27.51
N ASN A 1017 1.58 -12.68 -27.70
CA ASN A 1017 1.66 -13.90 -26.84
C ASN A 1017 1.60 -13.73 -25.30
N GLN A 1018 0.64 -12.97 -24.77
CA GLN A 1018 0.40 -12.89 -23.33
C GLN A 1018 -0.41 -14.09 -22.81
N ASP A 1019 0.26 -15.21 -22.57
CA ASP A 1019 -0.40 -16.43 -22.06
C ASP A 1019 -0.94 -16.24 -20.63
N ILE A 1020 -0.26 -15.42 -19.83
CA ILE A 1020 -0.62 -15.17 -18.45
C ILE A 1020 -1.24 -13.79 -18.35
N LYS A 1021 -2.52 -13.73 -17.96
CA LYS A 1021 -3.31 -12.49 -17.93
C LYS A 1021 -3.75 -12.13 -16.51
N ILE A 1022 -4.16 -10.87 -16.36
CA ILE A 1022 -4.96 -10.42 -15.23
C ILE A 1022 -6.38 -10.96 -15.42
N GLU A 1023 -6.88 -11.70 -14.43
CA GLU A 1023 -8.17 -12.36 -14.47
C GLU A 1023 -9.24 -11.49 -13.78
N ARG A 1024 -10.12 -10.87 -14.58
CA ARG A 1024 -11.34 -10.20 -14.10
C ARG A 1024 -12.44 -11.24 -13.89
N ILE A 1025 -12.68 -11.61 -12.65
CA ILE A 1025 -13.64 -12.62 -12.22
C ILE A 1025 -14.97 -11.95 -11.84
N VAL A 1026 -16.04 -12.29 -12.55
CA VAL A 1026 -17.39 -11.77 -12.27
C VAL A 1026 -18.35 -12.93 -12.00
N PRO A 1027 -18.63 -13.26 -10.71
CA PRO A 1027 -19.58 -14.31 -10.36
C PRO A 1027 -21.03 -13.82 -10.52
N VAL A 1028 -21.74 -14.36 -11.51
CA VAL A 1028 -23.10 -13.96 -11.88
C VAL A 1028 -24.12 -15.00 -11.46
N TYR A 1029 -25.15 -14.58 -10.74
CA TYR A 1029 -26.33 -15.42 -10.53
C TYR A 1029 -27.10 -15.55 -11.85
N PRO A 1030 -27.32 -16.76 -12.39
CA PRO A 1030 -28.16 -16.96 -13.57
C PRO A 1030 -29.53 -16.30 -13.41
N PHE A 1031 -30.07 -15.75 -14.50
CA PHE A 1031 -31.37 -15.05 -14.55
C PHE A 1031 -31.51 -13.80 -13.66
N SER A 1032 -30.40 -13.28 -13.12
CA SER A 1032 -30.38 -12.01 -12.41
C SER A 1032 -30.02 -10.83 -13.32
N LYS A 1033 -30.30 -9.61 -12.86
CA LYS A 1033 -29.87 -8.37 -13.54
C LYS A 1033 -28.34 -8.22 -13.61
N ASP A 1034 -27.58 -9.01 -12.86
CA ASP A 1034 -26.11 -8.90 -12.76
C ASP A 1034 -25.44 -9.11 -14.13
N GLY A 1035 -25.95 -10.02 -14.97
CA GLY A 1035 -25.39 -10.27 -16.32
C GLY A 1035 -25.63 -9.13 -17.31
N VAL A 1036 -26.85 -8.57 -17.32
CA VAL A 1036 -27.19 -7.41 -18.19
C VAL A 1036 -26.36 -6.20 -17.78
N LYS A 1037 -26.23 -5.96 -16.46
CA LYS A 1037 -25.39 -4.88 -15.92
C LYS A 1037 -23.93 -5.03 -16.35
N TYR A 1038 -23.40 -6.25 -16.32
CA TYR A 1038 -22.02 -6.50 -16.75
C TYR A 1038 -21.82 -6.17 -18.23
N ASN A 1039 -22.71 -6.65 -19.12
CA ASN A 1039 -22.58 -6.38 -20.57
C ASN A 1039 -22.59 -4.87 -20.86
N ARG A 1040 -23.57 -4.14 -20.29
CA ARG A 1040 -23.64 -2.68 -20.40
C ARG A 1040 -22.36 -2.00 -19.89
N LEU A 1041 -21.84 -2.44 -18.74
CA LEU A 1041 -20.61 -1.89 -18.16
C LEU A 1041 -19.41 -2.10 -19.09
N MET A 1042 -19.31 -3.26 -19.74
CA MET A 1042 -18.22 -3.59 -20.67
C MET A 1042 -18.29 -2.79 -21.97
N GLU A 1043 -19.50 -2.59 -22.51
CA GLU A 1043 -19.74 -1.76 -23.68
C GLU A 1043 -19.31 -0.32 -23.41
N ILE A 1044 -19.79 0.28 -22.32
CA ILE A 1044 -19.45 1.66 -21.94
C ILE A 1044 -17.95 1.80 -21.67
N MET A 1045 -17.32 0.84 -20.97
CA MET A 1045 -15.89 0.89 -20.65
C MET A 1045 -14.99 0.97 -21.90
N GLN A 1046 -15.43 0.49 -23.06
CA GLN A 1046 -14.66 0.59 -24.30
C GLN A 1046 -14.67 2.00 -24.88
N LEU A 1047 -15.75 2.76 -24.71
CA LEU A 1047 -15.97 4.03 -25.40
C LEU A 1047 -16.05 5.25 -24.48
N TYR A 1048 -16.07 5.09 -23.15
CA TYR A 1048 -16.20 6.24 -22.24
C TYR A 1048 -15.11 7.31 -22.45
N ARG A 1049 -13.95 6.93 -23.00
CA ARG A 1049 -12.87 7.84 -23.41
C ARG A 1049 -13.31 8.86 -24.48
N LEU A 1050 -14.27 8.54 -25.35
CA LEU A 1050 -14.88 9.51 -26.28
C LEU A 1050 -15.74 10.53 -25.58
N SER A 1051 -16.35 10.13 -24.49
CA SER A 1051 -17.26 10.99 -23.73
C SER A 1051 -16.52 11.92 -22.75
N LEU A 1052 -15.18 11.88 -22.70
CA LEU A 1052 -14.38 12.73 -21.81
C LEU A 1052 -14.66 14.22 -22.08
N GLY A 1053 -15.10 14.93 -21.04
CA GLY A 1053 -15.45 16.34 -21.11
C GLY A 1053 -16.70 16.66 -21.95
N GLN A 1054 -17.49 15.65 -22.33
CA GLN A 1054 -18.75 15.81 -23.06
C GLN A 1054 -19.94 15.90 -22.09
N ALA A 1055 -20.97 16.66 -22.45
CA ALA A 1055 -22.24 16.69 -21.73
C ALA A 1055 -23.09 15.44 -22.07
N ARG A 1056 -23.90 14.95 -21.11
CA ARG A 1056 -24.80 13.79 -21.28
C ARG A 1056 -24.15 12.56 -21.91
N GLN A 1057 -23.05 12.14 -21.30
CA GLN A 1057 -22.15 11.10 -21.80
C GLN A 1057 -22.85 9.77 -22.12
N GLU A 1058 -23.76 9.31 -21.25
CA GLU A 1058 -24.49 8.07 -21.47
C GLU A 1058 -25.41 8.14 -22.71
N GLU A 1059 -26.14 9.25 -22.91
CA GLU A 1059 -26.97 9.46 -24.11
C GLU A 1059 -26.11 9.49 -25.39
N LEU A 1060 -24.94 10.14 -25.33
CA LEU A 1060 -24.00 10.17 -26.46
C LEU A 1060 -23.52 8.77 -26.81
N LEU A 1061 -23.11 7.97 -25.82
CA LEU A 1061 -22.64 6.60 -26.08
C LEU A 1061 -23.78 5.70 -26.56
N GLU A 1062 -24.97 5.78 -25.96
CA GLU A 1062 -26.16 5.05 -26.42
C GLU A 1062 -26.49 5.39 -27.88
N TYR A 1063 -26.46 6.67 -28.24
CA TYR A 1063 -26.64 7.12 -29.63
C TYR A 1063 -25.59 6.52 -30.58
N LEU A 1064 -24.30 6.52 -30.20
CA LEU A 1064 -23.23 5.93 -31.02
C LEU A 1064 -23.40 4.40 -31.17
N PHE A 1065 -23.83 3.71 -30.11
CA PHE A 1065 -24.10 2.26 -30.14
C PHE A 1065 -25.30 1.91 -31.03
N GLU A 1066 -26.39 2.67 -30.96
CA GLU A 1066 -27.59 2.45 -31.78
C GLU A 1066 -27.32 2.57 -33.28
N HIS A 1067 -26.38 3.44 -33.67
CA HIS A 1067 -26.04 3.72 -35.07
C HIS A 1067 -24.91 2.84 -35.63
N GLN A 1068 -24.40 1.86 -34.87
CA GLN A 1068 -23.44 0.83 -35.31
C GLN A 1068 -22.20 1.39 -36.04
N ILE A 1069 -21.63 2.49 -35.54
CA ILE A 1069 -20.41 3.07 -36.10
C ILE A 1069 -19.25 2.08 -35.89
N GLU A 1070 -18.42 1.89 -36.92
CA GLU A 1070 -17.25 1.00 -36.84
C GLU A 1070 -16.28 1.46 -35.74
N LYS A 1071 -15.80 0.48 -34.95
CA LYS A 1071 -14.98 0.72 -33.77
C LYS A 1071 -13.69 1.49 -34.08
N GLU A 1072 -13.04 1.20 -35.20
CA GLU A 1072 -11.80 1.85 -35.63
C GLU A 1072 -11.99 3.36 -35.88
N ASN A 1073 -13.14 3.75 -36.45
CA ASN A 1073 -13.49 5.15 -36.66
C ASN A 1073 -13.75 5.89 -35.34
N LEU A 1074 -14.31 5.18 -34.35
CA LEU A 1074 -14.53 5.69 -33.00
C LEU A 1074 -13.22 5.84 -32.22
N GLU A 1075 -12.33 4.85 -32.29
CA GLU A 1075 -11.01 4.92 -31.62
C GLU A 1075 -10.15 6.07 -32.15
N GLY A 1076 -10.24 6.37 -33.46
CA GLY A 1076 -9.56 7.53 -34.07
C GLY A 1076 -10.00 8.89 -33.52
N LEU A 1077 -11.13 8.97 -32.79
CA LEU A 1077 -11.64 10.18 -32.16
C LEU A 1077 -11.18 10.33 -30.70
N PHE A 1078 -10.51 9.33 -30.11
CA PHE A 1078 -9.94 9.48 -28.77
C PHE A 1078 -8.92 10.62 -28.71
N MET A 1079 -8.99 11.44 -27.67
CA MET A 1079 -8.03 12.51 -27.42
C MET A 1079 -6.66 11.92 -27.06
N ASN A 1080 -5.62 12.31 -27.78
CA ASN A 1080 -4.24 11.97 -27.47
C ASN A 1080 -3.50 13.21 -26.93
N LEU A 1081 -3.32 13.23 -25.61
CA LEU A 1081 -2.62 14.28 -24.88
C LEU A 1081 -1.27 13.79 -24.35
N SER A 1082 -0.73 12.70 -24.90
CA SER A 1082 0.52 12.12 -24.44
C SER A 1082 1.71 12.87 -25.05
N PRO A 1083 2.61 13.43 -24.23
CA PRO A 1083 3.76 14.17 -24.74
C PRO A 1083 4.68 13.34 -25.63
N TYR A 1084 4.89 12.07 -25.29
CA TYR A 1084 5.69 11.13 -26.09
C TYR A 1084 5.18 11.03 -27.54
N PHE A 1085 3.89 10.70 -27.72
CA PHE A 1085 3.32 10.54 -29.06
C PHE A 1085 3.22 11.87 -29.83
N LYS A 1086 3.01 13.00 -29.13
CA LYS A 1086 3.02 14.35 -29.75
C LYS A 1086 4.42 14.71 -30.27
N GLU A 1087 5.46 14.47 -29.48
CA GLU A 1087 6.86 14.70 -29.90
C GLU A 1087 7.23 13.85 -31.12
N MET A 1088 6.81 12.59 -31.14
CA MET A 1088 7.02 11.70 -32.28
C MET A 1088 6.38 12.23 -33.56
N LYS A 1089 5.09 12.61 -33.51
CA LYS A 1089 4.36 13.16 -34.66
C LYS A 1089 5.06 14.41 -35.22
N ASN A 1090 5.59 15.26 -34.34
CA ASN A 1090 6.33 16.46 -34.74
C ASN A 1090 7.69 16.12 -35.41
N ARG A 1091 8.42 15.13 -34.88
CA ARG A 1091 9.68 14.65 -35.51
C ARG A 1091 9.43 14.07 -36.90
N GLU A 1092 8.37 13.29 -37.07
CA GLU A 1092 7.99 12.73 -38.38
C GLU A 1092 7.58 13.84 -39.37
N ALA A 1093 6.86 14.86 -38.92
CA ALA A 1093 6.52 16.00 -39.76
C ALA A 1093 7.78 16.76 -40.23
N LEU A 1094 8.79 16.92 -39.36
CA LEU A 1094 10.08 17.56 -39.67
C LEU A 1094 10.97 16.73 -40.60
N ILE A 1095 10.89 15.39 -40.56
CA ILE A 1095 11.63 14.49 -41.46
C ILE A 1095 10.98 14.45 -42.86
N ASN A 1096 9.66 14.60 -42.93
CA ASN A 1096 8.89 14.60 -44.17
C ASN A 1096 8.78 15.97 -44.86
N SER A 1097 9.19 17.06 -44.17
CA SER A 1097 9.32 18.42 -44.70
C SER A 1097 10.73 18.72 -45.16
#